data_AF-A0A3M7QX72-F1
#
_entry.id   AF-A0A3M7QX72-F1
#
_cell.length_a   1.000
_cell.length_b   1.000
_cell.length_c   1.000
_cell.angle_alpha   90.00
_cell.angle_beta   90.00
_cell.angle_gamma   90.00
#
_symmetry.space_group_name_H-M   'P 1'
#
loop_
_entity.id
_entity.type
_entity.pdbx_description
1 polymer ?
#
loop_
_entity_poly.entity_id
_entity_poly.type
_entity_poly.pdbx_seq_one_letter_code
_entity_poly.pdbx_strand_id
1 'polypeptide(L)'
;MIDKVLKFWFGSEDSDLNNFESKPCFCLESKSENIDLIYAEFYDLIKKAENDLLDNWLTDKRGKLAFIILLEQFSQIIHRNSPEELKINSKCVQISLDIIERNNLQSYTLLEQIFVVMPLITSRDLSLATKGFVLFKNIADQCPNKQKPIFFQYVKWAKIYLENLKKYDRCQTFFPYPSIKIKSVSPLLDNTCSISNSTSHREKNEPESSLVQKKILFLHGLRQNSNKLKKRTSNLAKVLRECNVKVAYLDGTHPYRSGNGNNSDSVSAIESQRAWYQYDENNKVYIGLEESIEYVLNYVKLHGPFIGIIGFSQGAVLASLLTKLNPNLFHFVIIISGFKPQDLKYGKFIFSTDCPFDFASMHIYGKNDRMITRDRSEDFSKCFKNPLLFEHPDGHFMPLSWPNEKIADFVKDQIKKNKCPRFSSAAEPKVKVKQIDDAMLSFDLFELQFDELFESREAKEFINCLKFKNLDFTAQDLCMLNPDESLIILYLCTQFSTRLDGQNSENYSNTRKLLKILLDVQEISKFSNTLVYQLFYDKWKLLILLCDSSFCDKRTRAIDLYTFLVEKFFHQILSDLRFIDNQNGSCLIQQLTSVIELECNATSLSDLAKYLPRIRSSIDKSSRIGREIAAKLNLITDENSKIKSYNHYRKCLTNVCSFIENLTKNLQSKSPRQIFLVARHDKKVMKSLLNLPLSDSIVNPVAEPVDVSSHDKMKPLYDWLSENKDRFLAKDNLKFERGTITPDGRLDLCKQVIGPKGIQPLLESISKNENVDRLLLGNNIVGDQGGDLIAEFIKSGSSPLTVWYIAGNNLTAKGIKPIADALVNDTKVTALWLKRNPLKALGMVHIGNLMRYNSAISTLDLLNCGLLDSGVEILMEALSANKTLKNLYLSANGISPLGLKSIKNHWTGHLETLFLGANRIGDDGAKIVADILKTDSKLSRLNMTSSRIGPEGMKYLAQSMQSNSSLLLLDLGYMKASMDVGELGNFIQDEGAEYLAEMVRKNKSLLSLNVNNNHMTRIGIMKIRDAVRDNDSLIQLEFSLGHGLYIDRIIMAEVSEKLKLNKQKLICQKPDFDIEELFIPLHVKEIYSVYRTH
;
A
#
# COMPACT_ATOMS: atom_id res chain seq x y z
N MET A 1 -44.13 0.07 -9.76
CA MET A 1 -42.78 0.01 -9.16
C MET A 1 -42.56 -1.29 -8.39
N ILE A 2 -43.46 -1.65 -7.45
CA ILE A 2 -43.46 -2.95 -6.76
C ILE A 2 -43.31 -4.12 -7.76
N ASP A 3 -44.16 -4.19 -8.77
CA ASP A 3 -44.09 -5.26 -9.78
C ASP A 3 -42.81 -5.22 -10.63
N LYS A 4 -42.20 -4.05 -10.80
CA LYS A 4 -40.93 -3.91 -11.52
C LYS A 4 -39.80 -4.60 -10.74
N VAL A 5 -39.74 -4.36 -9.43
CA VAL A 5 -38.76 -4.99 -8.52
C VAL A 5 -38.96 -6.50 -8.49
N LEU A 6 -40.20 -6.95 -8.29
CA LEU A 6 -40.51 -8.36 -8.18
C LEU A 6 -40.34 -9.11 -9.51
N LYS A 7 -40.70 -8.51 -10.65
CA LYS A 7 -40.48 -9.09 -11.98
C LYS A 7 -39.00 -9.15 -12.33
N PHE A 8 -38.22 -8.15 -11.92
CA PHE A 8 -36.76 -8.17 -12.09
C PHE A 8 -36.12 -9.31 -11.29
N TRP A 9 -36.55 -9.50 -10.03
CA TRP A 9 -35.97 -10.50 -9.14
C TRP A 9 -36.45 -11.93 -9.41
N PHE A 10 -37.77 -12.12 -9.56
CA PHE A 10 -38.40 -13.43 -9.67
C PHE A 10 -38.77 -13.83 -11.11
N GLY A 11 -38.80 -12.90 -12.07
CA GLY A 11 -39.28 -13.15 -13.44
C GLY A 11 -40.78 -12.88 -13.64
N SER A 12 -41.31 -13.23 -14.83
CA SER A 12 -42.75 -13.10 -15.15
C SER A 12 -43.57 -14.23 -14.55
N GLU A 13 -44.82 -13.97 -14.16
CA GLU A 13 -45.69 -14.87 -13.39
C GLU A 13 -45.98 -16.24 -14.06
N ASP A 14 -45.74 -16.40 -15.36
CA ASP A 14 -45.91 -17.66 -16.12
C ASP A 14 -44.64 -18.51 -16.25
N SER A 15 -43.52 -18.15 -15.62
CA SER A 15 -42.35 -19.04 -15.65
C SER A 15 -42.55 -20.21 -14.68
N ASP A 16 -43.06 -21.30 -15.24
CA ASP A 16 -43.07 -22.64 -14.64
C ASP A 16 -41.83 -22.84 -13.74
N LEU A 17 -42.04 -23.24 -12.48
CA LEU A 17 -40.97 -23.59 -11.54
C LEU A 17 -40.04 -24.72 -12.05
N ASN A 18 -40.41 -25.35 -13.17
CA ASN A 18 -39.59 -26.32 -13.91
C ASN A 18 -38.53 -25.69 -14.83
N ASN A 19 -38.63 -24.40 -15.16
CA ASN A 19 -37.68 -23.68 -16.04
C ASN A 19 -36.62 -22.85 -15.28
N PHE A 20 -36.53 -23.03 -13.95
CA PHE A 20 -35.54 -22.36 -13.10
C PHE A 20 -34.08 -22.75 -13.42
N GLU A 21 -33.84 -23.76 -14.26
CA GLU A 21 -32.50 -24.10 -14.77
C GLU A 21 -31.92 -23.02 -15.71
N SER A 22 -32.75 -22.09 -16.22
CA SER A 22 -32.33 -21.10 -17.24
C SER A 22 -32.05 -19.68 -16.73
N LYS A 23 -32.34 -19.37 -15.46
CA LYS A 23 -31.96 -18.09 -14.82
C LYS A 23 -31.17 -18.36 -13.55
N PRO A 24 -29.85 -18.14 -13.53
CA PRO A 24 -29.01 -18.40 -12.38
C PRO A 24 -29.20 -17.30 -11.32
N CYS A 25 -30.39 -17.20 -10.74
CA CYS A 25 -30.64 -16.30 -9.62
C CYS A 25 -30.25 -17.01 -8.32
N PHE A 26 -28.94 -17.12 -8.07
CA PHE A 26 -28.29 -16.88 -6.77
C PHE A 26 -26.77 -17.10 -6.76
N CYS A 27 -26.13 -16.93 -7.90
CA CYS A 27 -24.73 -16.52 -7.95
C CYS A 27 -24.66 -15.29 -8.84
N LEU A 28 -24.93 -14.10 -8.29
CA LEU A 28 -24.32 -12.87 -8.81
C LEU A 28 -22.82 -12.82 -8.42
N GLU A 29 -22.15 -13.95 -8.62
CA GLU A 29 -20.72 -14.02 -8.78
C GLU A 29 -20.48 -13.89 -10.29
N SER A 30 -19.65 -12.92 -10.66
CA SER A 30 -18.91 -12.84 -11.92
C SER A 30 -19.56 -12.33 -13.22
N LYS A 31 -20.60 -11.48 -13.19
CA LYS A 31 -20.92 -10.64 -14.37
C LYS A 31 -21.12 -9.18 -13.95
N SER A 32 -20.20 -8.31 -14.35
CA SER A 32 -20.25 -6.85 -14.11
C SER A 32 -21.56 -6.23 -14.60
N GLU A 33 -22.09 -6.72 -15.71
CA GLU A 33 -23.32 -6.25 -16.38
C GLU A 33 -24.56 -6.23 -15.47
N ASN A 34 -24.71 -7.17 -14.52
CA ASN A 34 -25.90 -7.24 -13.65
C ASN A 34 -25.85 -6.28 -12.46
N ILE A 35 -24.65 -5.95 -11.96
CA ILE A 35 -24.47 -4.97 -10.88
C ILE A 35 -24.75 -3.57 -11.43
N ASP A 36 -24.26 -3.28 -12.64
CA ASP A 36 -24.47 -1.99 -13.29
C ASP A 36 -25.95 -1.78 -13.65
N LEU A 37 -26.70 -2.83 -14.02
CA LEU A 37 -28.16 -2.78 -14.24
C LEU A 37 -28.95 -2.53 -12.95
N ILE A 38 -28.62 -3.24 -11.85
CA ILE A 38 -29.29 -3.02 -10.55
C ILE A 38 -29.04 -1.59 -10.06
N TYR A 39 -27.80 -1.09 -10.22
CA TYR A 39 -27.45 0.29 -9.87
C TYR A 39 -28.19 1.30 -10.75
N ALA A 40 -28.19 1.12 -12.08
CA ALA A 40 -28.84 2.05 -13.01
C ALA A 40 -30.37 2.11 -12.82
N GLU A 41 -31.03 0.98 -12.54
CA GLU A 41 -32.49 0.91 -12.53
C GLU A 41 -33.14 1.05 -11.15
N PHE A 42 -32.45 0.70 -10.06
CA PHE A 42 -33.07 0.59 -8.73
C PHE A 42 -32.37 1.40 -7.63
N TYR A 43 -31.22 2.03 -7.89
CA TYR A 43 -30.49 2.80 -6.86
C TYR A 43 -31.32 3.90 -6.20
N ASP A 44 -32.08 4.68 -6.98
CA ASP A 44 -32.97 5.71 -6.44
C ASP A 44 -34.09 5.13 -5.56
N LEU A 45 -34.59 3.94 -5.90
CA LEU A 45 -35.58 3.25 -5.09
C LEU A 45 -34.95 2.73 -3.78
N ILE A 46 -33.70 2.27 -3.81
CA ILE A 46 -32.95 1.87 -2.60
C ILE A 46 -32.80 3.08 -1.69
N LYS A 47 -32.38 4.23 -2.23
CA LYS A 47 -32.25 5.48 -1.46
C LYS A 47 -33.59 5.96 -0.91
N LYS A 48 -34.69 5.82 -1.65
CA LYS A 48 -36.03 6.14 -1.14
C LYS A 48 -36.48 5.19 -0.03
N ALA A 49 -36.19 3.89 -0.15
CA ALA A 49 -36.47 2.89 0.88
C ALA A 49 -35.65 3.16 2.17
N GLU A 50 -34.37 3.54 2.03
CA GLU A 50 -33.48 3.89 3.16
C GLU A 50 -33.93 5.13 3.94
N ASN A 51 -34.63 6.07 3.27
CA ASN A 51 -35.11 7.31 3.87
C ASN A 51 -36.60 7.26 4.25
N ASP A 52 -37.17 6.06 4.42
CA ASP A 52 -38.58 5.83 4.81
C ASP A 52 -39.63 6.40 3.83
N LEU A 53 -39.23 6.76 2.62
CA LEU A 53 -40.11 7.37 1.60
C LEU A 53 -40.96 6.33 0.84
N LEU A 54 -40.75 5.03 1.11
CA LEU A 54 -41.52 3.92 0.52
C LEU A 54 -42.35 3.15 1.57
N ASP A 55 -42.63 3.73 2.73
CA ASP A 55 -43.39 3.05 3.80
C ASP A 55 -44.83 2.74 3.42
N ASN A 56 -45.37 3.47 2.44
CA ASN A 56 -46.65 3.13 1.81
C ASN A 56 -46.64 1.76 1.09
N TRP A 57 -45.48 1.18 0.77
CA TRP A 57 -45.40 -0.19 0.23
C TRP A 57 -45.65 -1.26 1.30
N LEU A 58 -45.59 -0.89 2.59
CA LEU A 58 -45.76 -1.85 3.69
C LEU A 58 -47.23 -2.18 3.98
N THR A 59 -48.19 -1.62 3.23
CA THR A 59 -49.63 -1.84 3.41
C THR A 59 -50.10 -3.19 2.87
N ASP A 60 -49.43 -3.75 1.86
CA ASP A 60 -49.83 -5.01 1.21
C ASP A 60 -48.68 -6.03 1.12
N LYS A 61 -49.03 -7.29 0.82
CA LYS A 61 -48.08 -8.41 0.85
C LYS A 61 -46.96 -8.29 -0.19
N ARG A 62 -47.25 -7.74 -1.39
CA ARG A 62 -46.30 -7.63 -2.51
C ARG A 62 -45.36 -6.47 -2.27
N GLY A 63 -45.87 -5.34 -1.79
CA GLY A 63 -45.06 -4.20 -1.40
C GLY A 63 -44.07 -4.55 -0.27
N LYS A 64 -44.49 -5.30 0.75
CA LYS A 64 -43.58 -5.81 1.80
C LYS A 64 -42.44 -6.67 1.23
N LEU A 65 -42.74 -7.59 0.32
CA LEU A 65 -41.74 -8.45 -0.32
C LEU A 65 -40.77 -7.63 -1.19
N ALA A 66 -41.29 -6.70 -2.00
CA ALA A 66 -40.48 -5.84 -2.85
C ALA A 66 -39.53 -4.97 -2.01
N PHE A 67 -40.01 -4.46 -0.87
CA PHE A 67 -39.22 -3.68 0.08
C PHE A 67 -38.07 -4.51 0.66
N ILE A 68 -38.33 -5.76 1.07
CA ILE A 68 -37.29 -6.68 1.55
C ILE A 68 -36.24 -6.95 0.47
N ILE A 69 -36.64 -7.23 -0.78
CA ILE A 69 -35.69 -7.43 -1.89
C ILE A 69 -34.81 -6.19 -2.12
N LEU A 70 -35.40 -5.00 -2.07
CA LEU A 70 -34.70 -3.73 -2.29
C LEU A 70 -33.57 -3.50 -1.27
N LEU A 71 -33.88 -3.64 0.03
CA LEU A 71 -32.93 -3.32 1.10
C LEU A 71 -32.05 -4.50 1.52
N GLU A 72 -32.53 -5.73 1.39
CA GLU A 72 -31.75 -6.92 1.78
C GLU A 72 -30.93 -7.47 0.61
N GLN A 73 -31.45 -7.43 -0.62
CA GLN A 73 -30.78 -8.08 -1.76
C GLN A 73 -30.03 -7.08 -2.64
N PHE A 74 -30.72 -6.06 -3.18
CA PHE A 74 -30.06 -5.09 -4.06
C PHE A 74 -29.01 -4.27 -3.32
N SER A 75 -29.29 -3.85 -2.08
CA SER A 75 -28.31 -3.13 -1.27
C SER A 75 -27.05 -3.96 -1.00
N GLN A 76 -27.17 -5.24 -0.63
CA GLN A 76 -26.01 -6.13 -0.44
C GLN A 76 -25.20 -6.35 -1.72
N ILE A 77 -25.84 -6.27 -2.89
CA ILE A 77 -25.17 -6.36 -4.20
C ILE A 77 -24.40 -5.08 -4.52
N ILE A 78 -24.98 -3.90 -4.23
CA ILE A 78 -24.36 -2.59 -4.53
C ILE A 78 -23.25 -2.24 -3.53
N HIS A 79 -23.45 -2.54 -2.24
CA HIS A 79 -22.58 -2.12 -1.13
C HIS A 79 -21.59 -3.22 -0.69
N ARG A 80 -21.40 -4.27 -1.48
CA ARG A 80 -20.53 -5.40 -1.15
C ARG A 80 -19.10 -4.95 -0.85
N ASN A 81 -18.57 -5.32 0.32
CA ASN A 81 -17.23 -4.93 0.81
C ASN A 81 -17.09 -3.44 1.17
N SER A 82 -18.20 -2.73 1.44
CA SER A 82 -18.20 -1.35 1.92
C SER A 82 -18.70 -1.25 3.37
N PRO A 83 -18.25 -0.25 4.17
CA PRO A 83 -18.77 -0.02 5.53
C PRO A 83 -20.29 0.16 5.60
N GLU A 84 -20.92 0.59 4.50
CA GLU A 84 -22.36 0.82 4.35
C GLU A 84 -23.18 -0.48 4.37
N GLU A 85 -22.55 -1.64 4.12
CA GLU A 85 -23.15 -2.98 4.26
C GLU A 85 -23.76 -3.22 5.66
N LEU A 86 -23.33 -2.46 6.67
CA LEU A 86 -23.64 -2.66 8.09
C LEU A 86 -24.85 -1.87 8.62
N LYS A 87 -25.43 -0.95 7.84
CA LYS A 87 -26.43 0.02 8.35
C LYS A 87 -27.91 -0.33 8.12
N ILE A 88 -28.23 -1.40 7.38
CA ILE A 88 -29.50 -1.49 6.62
C ILE A 88 -30.50 -2.56 7.15
N ASN A 89 -30.13 -3.36 8.16
CA ASN A 89 -30.82 -4.63 8.47
C ASN A 89 -32.05 -4.54 9.43
N SER A 90 -32.20 -3.49 10.24
CA SER A 90 -33.22 -3.50 11.33
C SER A 90 -34.68 -3.41 10.87
N LYS A 91 -34.99 -2.66 9.80
CA LYS A 91 -36.37 -2.48 9.30
C LYS A 91 -36.88 -3.71 8.56
N CYS A 92 -36.02 -4.36 7.76
CA CYS A 92 -36.33 -5.62 7.10
C CYS A 92 -36.63 -6.73 8.11
N VAL A 93 -35.83 -6.83 9.18
CA VAL A 93 -36.05 -7.79 10.28
C VAL A 93 -37.42 -7.58 10.94
N GLN A 94 -37.82 -6.33 11.21
CA GLN A 94 -39.12 -6.04 11.81
C GLN A 94 -40.28 -6.46 10.88
N ILE A 95 -40.20 -6.15 9.59
CA ILE A 95 -41.23 -6.53 8.61
C ILE A 95 -41.34 -8.07 8.53
N SER A 96 -40.20 -8.77 8.50
CA SER A 96 -40.15 -10.23 8.51
C SER A 96 -40.79 -10.82 9.77
N LEU A 97 -40.48 -10.29 10.95
CA LEU A 97 -41.08 -10.72 12.22
C LEU A 97 -42.60 -10.49 12.22
N ASP A 98 -43.07 -9.32 11.81
CA ASP A 98 -44.50 -8.99 11.71
C ASP A 98 -45.27 -9.96 10.78
N ILE A 99 -44.67 -10.38 9.67
CA ILE A 99 -45.27 -11.37 8.76
C ILE A 99 -45.37 -12.74 9.43
N ILE A 100 -44.33 -13.15 10.16
CA ILE A 100 -44.23 -14.47 10.81
C ILE A 100 -45.16 -14.55 12.02
N GLU A 101 -45.18 -13.53 12.89
CA GLU A 101 -45.98 -13.51 14.12
C GLU A 101 -47.49 -13.46 13.85
N ARG A 102 -47.90 -12.88 12.73
CA ARG A 102 -49.29 -12.89 12.28
C ARG A 102 -49.66 -14.17 11.50
N ASN A 103 -48.78 -15.18 11.48
CA ASN A 103 -48.94 -16.43 10.71
C ASN A 103 -49.24 -16.23 9.22
N ASN A 104 -48.76 -15.13 8.62
CA ASN A 104 -49.02 -14.80 7.22
C ASN A 104 -47.93 -15.30 6.27
N LEU A 105 -46.91 -16.01 6.77
CA LEU A 105 -45.81 -16.52 5.93
C LEU A 105 -46.31 -17.48 4.84
N GLN A 106 -47.35 -18.28 5.10
CA GLN A 106 -47.93 -19.20 4.11
C GLN A 106 -48.66 -18.49 2.96
N SER A 107 -48.90 -17.17 3.05
CA SER A 107 -49.53 -16.38 1.98
C SER A 107 -48.57 -16.02 0.82
N TYR A 108 -47.28 -16.34 0.98
CA TYR A 108 -46.20 -16.22 0.00
C TYR A 108 -45.90 -17.59 -0.63
N THR A 109 -45.42 -17.60 -1.87
CA THR A 109 -44.90 -18.85 -2.48
C THR A 109 -43.69 -19.37 -1.72
N LEU A 110 -43.38 -20.67 -1.80
CA LEU A 110 -42.23 -21.26 -1.09
C LEU A 110 -40.92 -20.51 -1.35
N LEU A 111 -40.69 -20.05 -2.58
CA LEU A 111 -39.50 -19.28 -2.93
C LEU A 111 -39.52 -17.88 -2.32
N GLU A 112 -40.66 -17.18 -2.35
CA GLU A 112 -40.80 -15.87 -1.72
C GLU A 112 -40.64 -15.96 -0.19
N GLN A 113 -41.10 -17.05 0.43
CA GLN A 113 -40.92 -17.30 1.87
C GLN A 113 -39.43 -17.32 2.27
N ILE A 114 -38.54 -17.81 1.40
CA ILE A 114 -37.08 -17.76 1.63
C ILE A 114 -36.60 -16.31 1.74
N PHE A 115 -37.05 -15.42 0.85
CA PHE A 115 -36.65 -14.01 0.89
C PHE A 115 -37.28 -13.24 2.04
N VAL A 116 -38.52 -13.58 2.43
CA VAL A 116 -39.17 -13.00 3.63
C VAL A 116 -38.42 -13.38 4.91
N VAL A 117 -37.88 -14.60 5.00
CA VAL A 117 -37.17 -15.08 6.20
C VAL A 117 -35.69 -14.70 6.21
N MET A 118 -35.09 -14.39 5.04
CA MET A 118 -33.66 -14.08 4.90
C MET A 118 -33.12 -12.99 5.85
N PRO A 119 -33.82 -11.86 6.10
CA PRO A 119 -33.37 -10.83 7.04
C PRO A 119 -33.14 -11.34 8.46
N LEU A 120 -33.90 -12.36 8.91
CA LEU A 120 -33.68 -12.97 10.22
C LEU A 120 -32.33 -13.69 10.28
N ILE A 121 -31.92 -14.34 9.19
CA ILE A 121 -30.68 -15.12 9.11
C ILE A 121 -29.47 -14.20 9.05
N THR A 122 -29.56 -13.11 8.30
CA THR A 122 -28.49 -12.10 8.17
C THR A 122 -28.47 -11.12 9.35
N SER A 123 -29.49 -11.15 10.22
CA SER A 123 -29.46 -10.41 11.47
C SER A 123 -28.28 -10.91 12.31
N ARG A 124 -27.49 -9.97 12.84
CA ARG A 124 -26.34 -10.29 13.71
C ARG A 124 -26.75 -10.76 15.11
N ASP A 125 -28.04 -10.97 15.32
CA ASP A 125 -28.62 -11.52 16.54
C ASP A 125 -28.72 -13.04 16.39
N LEU A 126 -28.01 -13.76 17.27
CA LEU A 126 -27.92 -15.21 17.21
C LEU A 126 -29.29 -15.90 17.39
N SER A 127 -30.19 -15.32 18.18
CA SER A 127 -31.53 -15.84 18.42
C SER A 127 -32.39 -15.72 17.16
N LEU A 128 -32.40 -14.54 16.54
CA LEU A 128 -33.12 -14.30 15.29
C LEU A 128 -32.56 -15.13 14.14
N ALA A 129 -31.23 -15.23 14.01
CA ALA A 129 -30.59 -16.06 13.00
C ALA A 129 -30.90 -17.55 13.17
N THR A 130 -30.97 -18.02 14.43
CA THR A 130 -31.38 -19.40 14.74
C THR A 130 -32.84 -19.63 14.36
N LYS A 131 -33.74 -18.70 14.69
CA LYS A 131 -35.16 -18.74 14.32
C LYS A 131 -35.34 -18.78 12.79
N GLY A 132 -34.61 -17.92 12.07
CA GLY A 132 -34.61 -17.89 10.61
C GLY A 132 -34.12 -19.20 9.99
N PHE A 133 -33.06 -19.80 10.54
CA PHE A 133 -32.56 -21.10 10.07
C PHE A 133 -33.58 -22.23 10.22
N VAL A 134 -34.31 -22.29 11.35
CA VAL A 134 -35.38 -23.29 11.57
C VAL A 134 -36.50 -23.10 10.55
N LEU A 135 -36.92 -21.86 10.31
CA LEU A 135 -37.95 -21.54 9.31
C LEU A 135 -37.50 -21.92 7.90
N PHE A 136 -36.25 -21.64 7.50
CA PHE A 136 -35.69 -22.08 6.22
C PHE A 136 -35.73 -23.60 6.05
N LYS A 137 -35.41 -24.36 7.10
CA LYS A 137 -35.46 -25.82 7.07
C LYS A 137 -36.89 -26.31 6.86
N ASN A 138 -37.86 -25.74 7.57
CA ASN A 138 -39.28 -26.10 7.44
C ASN A 138 -39.80 -25.80 6.02
N ILE A 139 -39.41 -24.66 5.43
CA ILE A 139 -39.76 -24.31 4.04
C ILE A 139 -39.16 -25.33 3.05
N ALA A 140 -37.89 -25.70 3.25
CA ALA A 140 -37.21 -26.69 2.41
C ALA A 140 -37.82 -28.10 2.52
N ASP A 141 -38.29 -28.49 3.70
CA ASP A 141 -38.93 -29.80 3.95
C ASP A 141 -40.31 -29.90 3.27
N GLN A 142 -41.01 -28.76 3.08
CA GLN A 142 -42.30 -28.67 2.37
C GLN A 142 -42.14 -28.65 0.83
N CYS A 143 -40.92 -28.51 0.32
CA CYS A 143 -40.66 -28.38 -1.10
C CYS A 143 -40.78 -29.72 -1.86
N PRO A 144 -41.39 -29.75 -3.07
CA PRO A 144 -41.46 -30.95 -3.91
C PRO A 144 -40.07 -31.53 -4.24
N ASN A 145 -39.97 -32.87 -4.38
CA ASN A 145 -38.70 -33.58 -4.56
C ASN A 145 -37.81 -33.06 -5.71
N LYS A 146 -38.42 -32.55 -6.80
CA LYS A 146 -37.68 -31.98 -7.93
C LYS A 146 -36.96 -30.66 -7.60
N GLN A 147 -37.48 -29.89 -6.63
CA GLN A 147 -36.99 -28.57 -6.27
C GLN A 147 -36.18 -28.56 -4.96
N LYS A 148 -36.21 -29.66 -4.20
CA LYS A 148 -35.41 -29.87 -2.98
C LYS A 148 -33.93 -29.46 -3.13
N PRO A 149 -33.22 -29.79 -4.22
CA PRO A 149 -31.80 -29.41 -4.37
C PRO A 149 -31.55 -27.90 -4.29
N ILE A 150 -32.48 -27.07 -4.80
CA ILE A 150 -32.37 -25.60 -4.80
C ILE A 150 -32.59 -25.07 -3.38
N PHE A 151 -33.67 -25.51 -2.71
CA PHE A 151 -33.97 -25.09 -1.34
C PHE A 151 -32.91 -25.56 -0.33
N PHE A 152 -32.31 -26.74 -0.54
CA PHE A 152 -31.20 -27.23 0.29
C PHE A 152 -29.93 -26.38 0.15
N GLN A 153 -29.71 -25.68 -0.97
CA GLN A 153 -28.59 -24.73 -1.09
C GLN A 153 -28.79 -23.52 -0.15
N TYR A 154 -30.02 -22.99 -0.06
CA TYR A 154 -30.34 -21.92 0.88
C TYR A 154 -30.20 -22.36 2.34
N VAL A 155 -30.65 -23.57 2.68
CA VAL A 155 -30.46 -24.16 4.03
C VAL A 155 -28.97 -24.33 4.35
N LYS A 156 -28.16 -24.78 3.37
CA LYS A 156 -26.71 -24.93 3.54
C LYS A 156 -26.01 -23.59 3.75
N TRP A 157 -26.37 -22.57 2.98
CA TRP A 157 -25.87 -21.21 3.16
C TRP A 157 -26.23 -20.65 4.54
N ALA A 158 -27.50 -20.76 4.94
CA ALA A 158 -27.98 -20.30 6.24
C ALA A 158 -27.28 -21.00 7.41
N LYS A 159 -27.00 -22.30 7.27
CA LYS A 159 -26.22 -23.07 8.26
C LYS A 159 -24.79 -22.52 8.42
N ILE A 160 -24.11 -22.23 7.31
CA ILE A 160 -22.75 -21.68 7.32
C ILE A 160 -22.76 -20.29 7.98
N TYR A 161 -23.74 -19.45 7.62
CA TYR A 161 -23.89 -18.12 8.21
C TYR A 161 -24.10 -18.19 9.73
N LEU A 162 -25.01 -19.07 10.19
CA LEU A 162 -25.28 -19.30 11.60
C LEU A 162 -24.07 -19.86 12.36
N GLU A 163 -23.31 -20.78 11.76
CA GLU A 163 -22.09 -21.33 12.35
C GLU A 163 -20.99 -20.28 12.50
N ASN A 164 -20.86 -19.37 11.53
CA ASN A 164 -19.94 -18.25 11.62
C ASN A 164 -20.40 -17.27 12.71
N LEU A 165 -21.68 -16.91 12.76
CA LEU A 165 -22.22 -16.02 13.79
C LEU A 165 -22.06 -16.61 15.20
N LYS A 166 -22.27 -17.93 15.39
CA LYS A 166 -21.99 -18.64 16.66
C LYS A 166 -20.53 -18.58 17.10
N LYS A 167 -19.59 -18.54 16.15
CA LYS A 167 -18.16 -18.34 16.46
C LYS A 167 -17.87 -16.91 16.91
N TYR A 168 -18.57 -15.92 16.33
CA TYR A 168 -18.47 -14.52 16.74
C TYR A 168 -19.16 -14.23 18.09
N ASP A 169 -20.31 -14.86 18.37
CA ASP A 169 -21.11 -14.62 19.58
C ASP A 169 -20.43 -15.16 20.85
N ARG A 170 -19.67 -16.26 20.73
CA ARG A 170 -18.80 -16.78 21.80
C ARG A 170 -17.63 -15.85 22.17
N CYS A 171 -17.39 -14.79 21.38
CA CYS A 171 -16.41 -13.75 21.63
C CYS A 171 -17.03 -12.47 22.20
N GLN A 172 -18.33 -12.45 22.54
CA GLN A 172 -18.98 -11.28 23.17
C GLN A 172 -18.57 -11.11 24.64
N THR A 173 -17.45 -10.42 24.85
CA THR A 173 -17.28 -9.51 26.01
C THR A 173 -16.77 -8.12 25.58
N PHE A 174 -16.79 -7.80 24.27
CA PHE A 174 -16.01 -6.65 23.76
C PHE A 174 -16.78 -5.45 23.17
N PHE A 175 -18.11 -5.44 23.05
CA PHE A 175 -18.85 -4.21 22.69
C PHE A 175 -20.30 -4.24 23.19
N PRO A 176 -20.79 -3.25 23.96
CA PRO A 176 -22.22 -3.09 24.21
C PRO A 176 -22.87 -2.39 23.01
N TYR A 177 -23.92 -2.99 22.45
CA TYR A 177 -24.82 -2.33 21.47
C TYR A 177 -26.24 -2.24 22.04
N PRO A 178 -27.07 -1.28 21.57
CA PRO A 178 -28.34 -0.95 22.19
C PRO A 178 -29.31 -2.13 22.12
N SER A 179 -29.90 -2.48 23.25
CA SER A 179 -30.90 -3.53 23.36
C SER A 179 -32.15 -3.13 22.56
N ILE A 180 -32.49 -3.90 21.52
CA ILE A 180 -33.82 -3.82 20.91
C ILE A 180 -34.80 -4.39 21.94
N LYS A 181 -35.67 -3.56 22.51
CA LYS A 181 -36.71 -3.99 23.45
C LYS A 181 -37.76 -4.82 22.71
N ILE A 182 -37.59 -6.14 22.73
CA ILE A 182 -38.62 -7.09 22.29
C ILE A 182 -39.70 -7.13 23.39
N LYS A 183 -40.96 -6.83 23.03
CA LYS A 183 -42.11 -7.08 23.92
C LYS A 183 -42.28 -8.60 24.06
N SER A 184 -42.34 -9.07 25.30
CA SER A 184 -42.38 -10.49 25.70
C SER A 184 -43.39 -11.34 24.94
N VAL A 185 -42.96 -12.51 24.44
CA VAL A 185 -43.84 -13.56 23.89
C VAL A 185 -43.52 -14.90 24.55
N SER A 186 -44.60 -15.59 24.95
CA SER A 186 -44.71 -16.76 25.82
C SER A 186 -44.14 -18.07 25.23
N PRO A 187 -43.77 -19.07 26.06
CA PRO A 187 -43.22 -20.34 25.59
C PRO A 187 -44.32 -21.33 25.23
N LEU A 188 -44.40 -21.73 23.96
CA LEU A 188 -45.18 -22.86 23.48
C LEU A 188 -44.30 -23.68 22.55
N LEU A 189 -43.79 -24.81 23.04
CA LEU A 189 -43.55 -26.07 22.32
C LEU A 189 -42.72 -27.04 23.21
N ASP A 190 -43.23 -27.31 24.41
CA ASP A 190 -43.09 -28.65 24.99
C ASP A 190 -44.35 -29.41 24.57
N ASN A 191 -44.21 -30.40 23.68
CA ASN A 191 -44.96 -31.66 23.73
C ASN A 191 -44.72 -32.55 22.50
N THR A 192 -44.72 -33.85 22.80
CA THR A 192 -44.84 -35.03 21.93
C THR A 192 -43.61 -35.50 21.16
N CYS A 193 -42.89 -36.44 21.77
CA CYS A 193 -42.44 -37.63 21.05
C CYS A 193 -42.57 -38.85 21.97
N SER A 194 -43.56 -39.70 21.70
CA SER A 194 -43.78 -40.98 22.37
C SER A 194 -44.05 -42.10 21.36
N ILE A 195 -43.10 -43.04 21.31
CA ILE A 195 -43.23 -44.51 21.23
C ILE A 195 -44.01 -45.12 20.04
N SER A 196 -43.34 -45.96 19.23
CA SER A 196 -43.49 -47.43 19.33
C SER A 196 -42.65 -48.21 18.32
N ASN A 197 -41.90 -49.19 18.85
CA ASN A 197 -41.27 -50.28 18.12
C ASN A 197 -42.32 -51.24 17.54
N SER A 198 -42.14 -51.69 16.30
CA SER A 198 -42.58 -53.01 15.87
C SER A 198 -41.53 -53.63 14.95
N THR A 199 -40.97 -54.73 15.43
CA THR A 199 -40.01 -55.62 14.79
C THR A 199 -40.64 -56.43 13.65
N SER A 200 -39.92 -56.58 12.53
CA SER A 200 -39.78 -57.90 11.87
C SER A 200 -38.53 -57.95 11.01
N HIS A 201 -37.67 -58.91 11.30
CA HIS A 201 -36.43 -59.25 10.60
C HIS A 201 -36.58 -59.36 9.08
N ARG A 202 -35.63 -58.76 8.36
CA ARG A 202 -34.95 -59.37 7.21
C ARG A 202 -33.58 -58.70 7.05
N GLU A 203 -32.54 -59.40 7.48
CA GLU A 203 -31.19 -59.15 7.02
C GLU A 203 -31.17 -59.23 5.49
N LYS A 204 -30.85 -58.11 4.85
CA LYS A 204 -30.35 -58.04 3.47
C LYS A 204 -29.78 -56.63 3.23
N ASN A 205 -28.45 -56.56 3.27
CA ASN A 205 -27.55 -55.63 2.58
C ASN A 205 -27.98 -54.15 2.48
N GLU A 206 -27.33 -53.29 3.28
CA GLU A 206 -27.22 -51.85 3.00
C GLU A 206 -26.62 -51.60 1.60
N PRO A 207 -27.21 -50.74 0.75
CA PRO A 207 -26.50 -50.18 -0.40
C PRO A 207 -25.71 -48.92 0.00
N GLU A 208 -24.48 -48.89 -0.50
CA GLU A 208 -23.39 -47.95 -0.23
C GLU A 208 -23.70 -46.47 -0.43
N SER A 209 -23.05 -45.66 0.41
CA SER A 209 -22.92 -44.21 0.32
C SER A 209 -22.37 -43.73 -1.04
N SER A 210 -22.96 -42.68 -1.61
CA SER A 210 -22.41 -42.00 -2.81
C SER A 210 -21.02 -41.40 -2.53
N LEU A 211 -19.98 -41.98 -3.14
CA LEU A 211 -18.57 -41.61 -3.01
C LEU A 211 -18.28 -40.19 -3.54
N VAL A 212 -17.81 -39.28 -2.67
CA VAL A 212 -17.24 -37.97 -3.08
C VAL A 212 -15.99 -38.21 -3.93
N GLN A 213 -16.03 -37.77 -5.19
CA GLN A 213 -14.96 -37.99 -6.15
C GLN A 213 -13.72 -37.12 -5.85
N LYS A 214 -12.58 -37.76 -5.61
CA LYS A 214 -11.31 -37.10 -5.24
C LYS A 214 -10.69 -36.39 -6.45
N LYS A 215 -10.16 -35.17 -6.27
CA LYS A 215 -9.52 -34.38 -7.34
C LYS A 215 -8.10 -33.91 -6.98
N ILE A 216 -7.20 -33.84 -7.96
CA ILE A 216 -5.86 -33.23 -7.83
C ILE A 216 -5.70 -32.11 -8.86
N LEU A 217 -5.12 -30.98 -8.43
CA LEU A 217 -4.90 -29.80 -9.26
C LEU A 217 -3.47 -29.74 -9.80
N PHE A 218 -3.30 -29.38 -11.08
CA PHE A 218 -2.00 -29.28 -11.77
C PHE A 218 -1.69 -27.83 -12.20
N LEU A 219 -0.48 -27.35 -11.86
CA LEU A 219 0.05 -26.03 -12.20
C LEU A 219 1.32 -26.13 -13.07
N HIS A 220 1.33 -25.42 -14.21
CA HIS A 220 2.41 -25.51 -15.20
C HIS A 220 3.62 -24.62 -14.88
N GLY A 221 4.75 -24.85 -15.55
CA GLY A 221 5.96 -24.01 -15.42
C GLY A 221 5.95 -22.76 -16.29
N LEU A 222 6.98 -21.93 -16.14
CA LEU A 222 7.17 -20.71 -16.94
C LEU A 222 7.20 -21.03 -18.46
N ARG A 223 6.60 -20.16 -19.29
CA ARG A 223 6.47 -20.31 -20.76
C ARG A 223 5.64 -21.52 -21.21
N GLN A 224 4.88 -22.15 -20.30
CA GLN A 224 3.97 -23.24 -20.61
C GLN A 224 2.51 -22.80 -20.49
N ASN A 225 1.59 -23.75 -20.64
CA ASN A 225 0.16 -23.59 -20.46
C ASN A 225 -0.44 -24.96 -20.04
N SER A 226 -1.71 -24.96 -19.64
CA SER A 226 -2.46 -26.13 -19.17
C SER A 226 -2.43 -27.28 -20.18
N ASN A 227 -2.55 -26.97 -21.48
CA ASN A 227 -2.54 -27.96 -22.56
C ASN A 227 -1.17 -28.63 -22.75
N LYS A 228 -0.07 -27.86 -22.72
CA LYS A 228 1.30 -28.38 -22.78
C LYS A 228 1.61 -29.26 -21.58
N LEU A 229 1.17 -28.85 -20.39
CA LEU A 229 1.30 -29.65 -19.17
C LEU A 229 0.54 -30.97 -19.28
N LYS A 230 -0.74 -30.92 -19.66
CA LYS A 230 -1.63 -32.08 -19.84
C LYS A 230 -1.06 -33.12 -20.81
N LYS A 231 -0.42 -32.69 -21.90
CA LYS A 231 0.24 -33.61 -22.85
C LYS A 231 1.42 -34.33 -22.19
N ARG A 232 2.26 -33.61 -21.42
CA ARG A 232 3.45 -34.13 -20.75
C ARG A 232 3.15 -35.00 -19.52
N THR A 233 2.02 -34.77 -18.86
CA THR A 233 1.55 -35.53 -17.69
C THR A 233 0.47 -36.55 -18.03
N SER A 234 0.27 -36.87 -19.31
CA SER A 234 -0.81 -37.77 -19.77
C SER A 234 -0.75 -39.16 -19.14
N ASN A 235 0.45 -39.76 -19.04
CA ASN A 235 0.69 -41.04 -18.37
C ASN A 235 0.45 -40.93 -16.86
N LEU A 236 0.97 -39.89 -16.20
CA LEU A 236 0.71 -39.65 -14.77
C LEU A 236 -0.79 -39.46 -14.48
N ALA A 237 -1.50 -38.72 -15.33
CA ALA A 237 -2.94 -38.52 -15.23
C ALA A 237 -3.73 -39.82 -15.45
N LYS A 238 -3.20 -40.78 -16.22
CA LYS A 238 -3.78 -42.12 -16.36
C LYS A 238 -3.62 -42.90 -15.05
N VAL A 239 -2.42 -42.91 -14.48
CA VAL A 239 -2.09 -43.58 -13.22
C VAL A 239 -2.90 -43.02 -12.03
N LEU A 240 -3.09 -41.70 -11.96
CA LEU A 240 -3.94 -41.07 -10.92
C LEU A 240 -5.41 -41.43 -11.09
N ARG A 241 -5.91 -41.59 -12.33
CA ARG A 241 -7.28 -42.05 -12.60
C ARG A 241 -7.48 -43.51 -12.16
N GLU A 242 -6.48 -44.36 -12.35
CA GLU A 242 -6.47 -45.74 -11.83
C GLU A 242 -6.50 -45.78 -10.29
N CYS A 243 -6.05 -44.71 -9.62
CA CYS A 243 -6.21 -44.50 -8.18
C CYS A 243 -7.59 -43.93 -7.77
N ASN A 244 -8.54 -43.85 -8.69
CA ASN A 244 -9.87 -43.22 -8.52
C ASN A 244 -9.79 -41.72 -8.17
N VAL A 245 -8.86 -40.99 -8.81
CA VAL A 245 -8.68 -39.54 -8.65
C VAL A 245 -8.83 -38.82 -9.99
N LYS A 246 -9.67 -37.79 -10.04
CA LYS A 246 -9.79 -36.86 -11.18
C LYS A 246 -8.65 -35.84 -11.17
N VAL A 247 -8.22 -35.40 -12.34
CA VAL A 247 -7.18 -34.36 -12.47
C VAL A 247 -7.76 -33.10 -13.11
N ALA A 248 -7.32 -31.93 -12.64
CA ALA A 248 -7.67 -30.63 -13.22
C ALA A 248 -6.39 -29.86 -13.55
N TYR A 249 -6.41 -29.08 -14.64
CA TYR A 249 -5.28 -28.29 -15.12
C TYR A 249 -5.70 -26.81 -15.19
N LEU A 250 -4.86 -25.90 -14.71
CA LEU A 250 -5.09 -24.46 -14.80
C LEU A 250 -4.05 -23.79 -15.70
N ASP A 251 -4.49 -22.73 -16.37
CA ASP A 251 -3.62 -21.79 -17.08
C ASP A 251 -3.17 -20.65 -16.16
N GLY A 252 -1.91 -20.26 -16.30
CA GLY A 252 -1.32 -19.12 -15.61
C GLY A 252 -1.98 -17.81 -16.01
N THR A 253 -2.15 -16.92 -15.04
CA THR A 253 -2.92 -15.68 -15.19
C THR A 253 -2.24 -14.68 -16.12
N HIS A 254 -0.92 -14.78 -16.31
CA HIS A 254 -0.12 -13.77 -17.02
C HIS A 254 0.45 -14.30 -18.33
N PRO A 255 0.47 -13.50 -19.42
CA PRO A 255 1.25 -13.81 -20.60
C PRO A 255 2.75 -13.69 -20.31
N TYR A 256 3.58 -14.54 -20.93
CA TYR A 256 5.04 -14.43 -20.82
C TYR A 256 5.57 -13.19 -21.58
N ARG A 257 6.49 -12.43 -20.97
CA ARG A 257 7.17 -11.28 -21.61
C ARG A 257 8.68 -11.48 -21.52
N SER A 258 9.39 -11.45 -22.65
CA SER A 258 10.87 -11.52 -22.67
C SER A 258 11.44 -10.18 -22.20
N GLY A 259 12.37 -10.22 -21.24
CA GLY A 259 13.01 -9.03 -20.65
C GLY A 259 14.01 -8.30 -21.57
N ASN A 260 14.24 -8.75 -22.80
CA ASN A 260 15.08 -8.05 -23.78
C ASN A 260 14.39 -8.00 -25.15
N GLY A 261 14.27 -6.80 -25.70
CA GLY A 261 13.57 -6.50 -26.95
C GLY A 261 14.29 -6.97 -28.21
N ASN A 262 14.38 -8.29 -28.42
CA ASN A 262 14.68 -8.86 -29.74
C ASN A 262 13.45 -9.63 -30.24
N ASN A 263 12.77 -9.05 -31.23
CA ASN A 263 11.68 -9.64 -31.97
C ASN A 263 12.22 -10.68 -32.97
N SER A 264 12.04 -11.95 -32.67
CA SER A 264 12.08 -13.01 -33.69
C SER A 264 11.09 -14.16 -33.46
N ASP A 265 10.23 -14.09 -32.44
CA ASP A 265 9.18 -15.09 -32.25
C ASP A 265 7.88 -14.62 -32.93
N SER A 266 7.31 -15.48 -33.77
CA SER A 266 6.05 -15.22 -34.48
C SER A 266 4.92 -14.88 -33.50
N VAL A 267 4.05 -13.94 -33.88
CA VAL A 267 2.94 -13.39 -33.07
C VAL A 267 2.04 -14.49 -32.46
N SER A 268 1.89 -15.63 -33.14
CA SER A 268 1.13 -16.78 -32.64
C SER A 268 1.82 -17.58 -31.52
N ALA A 269 3.15 -17.52 -31.40
CA ALA A 269 3.90 -18.20 -30.34
C ALA A 269 3.82 -17.46 -28.99
N ILE A 270 3.72 -16.13 -29.03
CA ILE A 270 3.67 -15.25 -27.84
C ILE A 270 2.31 -15.35 -27.12
N GLU A 271 1.20 -15.51 -27.84
CA GLU A 271 -0.14 -15.66 -27.24
C GLU A 271 -0.34 -16.97 -26.46
N SER A 272 0.45 -18.01 -26.75
CA SER A 272 0.29 -19.34 -26.15
C SER A 272 1.12 -19.58 -24.87
N GLN A 273 2.06 -18.69 -24.54
CA GLN A 273 2.98 -18.87 -23.40
C GLN A 273 2.47 -18.13 -22.16
N ARG A 274 2.26 -18.86 -21.06
CA ARG A 274 1.77 -18.31 -19.78
C ARG A 274 2.84 -18.36 -18.69
N ALA A 275 2.61 -17.54 -17.67
CA ALA A 275 3.37 -17.46 -16.42
C ALA A 275 2.41 -17.25 -15.24
N TRP A 276 2.83 -17.67 -14.05
CA TRP A 276 2.12 -17.38 -12.79
C TRP A 276 2.54 -16.06 -12.17
N TYR A 277 3.75 -15.60 -12.49
CA TYR A 277 4.27 -14.30 -12.07
C TYR A 277 5.47 -13.94 -12.96
N GLN A 278 5.78 -12.65 -13.04
CA GLN A 278 6.97 -12.14 -13.71
C GLN A 278 8.03 -11.75 -12.69
N TYR A 279 9.28 -11.69 -13.12
CA TYR A 279 10.38 -11.20 -12.30
C TYR A 279 10.58 -9.69 -12.54
N ASP A 280 10.92 -8.94 -11.50
CA ASP A 280 11.42 -7.57 -11.66
C ASP A 280 12.84 -7.57 -12.27
N GLU A 281 13.35 -6.39 -12.65
CA GLU A 281 14.65 -6.24 -13.33
C GLU A 281 15.83 -6.84 -12.54
N ASN A 282 15.67 -7.04 -11.23
CA ASN A 282 16.66 -7.62 -10.33
C ASN A 282 16.39 -9.07 -9.92
N ASN A 283 15.32 -9.71 -10.43
CA ASN A 283 14.84 -11.04 -10.06
C ASN A 283 14.56 -11.25 -8.55
N LYS A 284 14.21 -10.18 -7.82
CA LYS A 284 13.94 -10.18 -6.37
C LYS A 284 12.46 -10.05 -6.00
N VAL A 285 11.59 -9.69 -6.94
CA VAL A 285 10.15 -9.52 -6.70
C VAL A 285 9.33 -10.28 -7.74
N TYR A 286 8.32 -11.02 -7.28
CA TYR A 286 7.37 -11.77 -8.11
C TYR A 286 6.16 -10.90 -8.42
N ILE A 287 6.19 -10.21 -9.56
CA ILE A 287 5.13 -9.32 -10.02
C ILE A 287 3.94 -10.18 -10.51
N GLY A 288 2.77 -9.98 -9.91
CA GLY A 288 1.54 -10.68 -10.30
C GLY A 288 1.24 -11.98 -9.54
N LEU A 289 2.02 -12.31 -8.50
CA LEU A 289 1.88 -13.56 -7.74
C LEU A 289 0.60 -13.60 -6.91
N GLU A 290 0.22 -12.49 -6.28
CA GLU A 290 -0.99 -12.38 -5.45
C GLU A 290 -2.26 -12.69 -6.26
N GLU A 291 -2.35 -12.16 -7.48
CA GLU A 291 -3.45 -12.41 -8.40
C GLU A 291 -3.51 -13.88 -8.81
N SER A 292 -2.35 -14.52 -8.98
CA SER A 292 -2.27 -15.96 -9.24
C SER A 292 -2.68 -16.80 -8.03
N ILE A 293 -2.32 -16.39 -6.80
CA ILE A 293 -2.75 -17.04 -5.56
C ILE A 293 -4.28 -16.94 -5.43
N GLU A 294 -4.84 -15.73 -5.55
CA GLU A 294 -6.27 -15.50 -5.46
C GLU A 294 -7.05 -16.27 -6.53
N TYR A 295 -6.57 -16.25 -7.77
CA TYR A 295 -7.16 -16.99 -8.87
C TYR A 295 -7.21 -18.50 -8.60
N VAL A 296 -6.12 -19.10 -8.12
CA VAL A 296 -6.09 -20.53 -7.80
C VAL A 296 -6.96 -20.85 -6.58
N LEU A 297 -6.96 -20.01 -5.54
CA LEU A 297 -7.82 -20.21 -4.36
C LEU A 297 -9.31 -20.15 -4.72
N ASN A 298 -9.70 -19.20 -5.57
CA ASN A 298 -11.07 -19.09 -6.07
C ASN A 298 -11.45 -20.31 -6.91
N TYR A 299 -10.56 -20.79 -7.78
CA TYR A 299 -10.80 -22.02 -8.54
C TYR A 299 -10.96 -23.25 -7.63
N VAL A 300 -10.12 -23.39 -6.60
CA VAL A 300 -10.19 -24.49 -5.63
C VAL A 300 -11.49 -24.42 -4.81
N LYS A 301 -11.92 -23.23 -4.41
CA LYS A 301 -13.18 -23.00 -3.70
C LYS A 301 -14.39 -23.36 -4.57
N LEU A 302 -14.36 -22.99 -5.85
CA LEU A 302 -15.47 -23.19 -6.78
C LEU A 302 -15.57 -24.62 -7.31
N HIS A 303 -14.43 -25.29 -7.54
CA HIS A 303 -14.37 -26.61 -8.19
C HIS A 303 -13.90 -27.75 -7.28
N GLY A 304 -13.63 -27.46 -6.00
CA GLY A 304 -13.20 -28.42 -4.99
C GLY A 304 -14.28 -29.45 -4.60
N PRO A 305 -13.98 -30.32 -3.62
CA PRO A 305 -12.73 -30.38 -2.86
C PRO A 305 -11.57 -30.98 -3.68
N PHE A 306 -10.38 -30.40 -3.51
CA PHE A 306 -9.14 -30.94 -4.05
C PHE A 306 -8.34 -31.60 -2.92
N ILE A 307 -7.91 -32.84 -3.12
CA ILE A 307 -7.17 -33.58 -2.08
C ILE A 307 -5.67 -33.31 -2.14
N GLY A 308 -5.15 -32.80 -3.26
CA GLY A 308 -3.74 -32.52 -3.45
C GLY A 308 -3.48 -31.61 -4.63
N ILE A 309 -2.26 -31.06 -4.68
CA ILE A 309 -1.81 -30.13 -5.72
C ILE A 309 -0.43 -30.54 -6.24
N ILE A 310 -0.24 -30.42 -7.56
CA ILE A 310 0.99 -30.77 -8.27
C ILE A 310 1.45 -29.57 -9.06
N GLY A 311 2.71 -29.18 -8.92
CA GLY A 311 3.28 -28.06 -9.66
C GLY A 311 4.61 -28.41 -10.33
N PHE A 312 4.86 -27.78 -11.49
CA PHE A 312 6.12 -27.90 -12.22
C PHE A 312 6.86 -26.57 -12.30
N SER A 313 8.17 -26.54 -11.99
CA SER A 313 9.04 -25.36 -12.08
C SER A 313 8.39 -24.16 -11.36
N GLN A 314 8.09 -23.05 -12.06
CA GLN A 314 7.36 -21.90 -11.49
C GLN A 314 6.03 -22.28 -10.80
N GLY A 315 5.28 -23.22 -11.35
CA GLY A 315 4.03 -23.71 -10.75
C GLY A 315 4.26 -24.56 -9.49
N ALA A 316 5.44 -25.17 -9.33
CA ALA A 316 5.82 -25.91 -8.12
C ALA A 316 6.04 -24.97 -6.92
N VAL A 317 6.60 -23.79 -7.19
CA VAL A 317 6.77 -22.71 -6.20
C VAL A 317 5.40 -22.20 -5.74
N LEU A 318 4.50 -21.90 -6.68
CA LEU A 318 3.14 -21.46 -6.37
C LEU A 318 2.34 -22.53 -5.59
N ALA A 319 2.42 -23.80 -6.02
CA ALA A 319 1.76 -24.91 -5.32
C ALA A 319 2.21 -25.03 -3.87
N SER A 320 3.52 -24.89 -3.62
CA SER A 320 4.10 -24.93 -2.27
C SER A 320 3.65 -23.75 -1.42
N LEU A 321 3.65 -22.54 -1.98
CA LEU A 321 3.16 -21.34 -1.28
C LEU A 321 1.69 -21.49 -0.88
N LEU A 322 0.84 -22.01 -1.78
CA LEU A 322 -0.57 -22.24 -1.50
C LEU A 322 -0.80 -23.21 -0.34
N THR A 323 -0.06 -24.33 -0.27
CA THR A 323 -0.18 -25.28 0.84
C THR A 323 0.35 -24.71 2.15
N LYS A 324 1.39 -23.89 2.12
CA LYS A 324 1.93 -23.26 3.33
C LYS A 324 1.01 -22.15 3.87
N LEU A 325 0.43 -21.33 2.99
CA LEU A 325 -0.49 -20.26 3.36
C LEU A 325 -1.88 -20.78 3.78
N ASN A 326 -2.28 -21.95 3.25
CA ASN A 326 -3.59 -22.56 3.52
C ASN A 326 -3.45 -24.09 3.75
N PRO A 327 -2.90 -24.54 4.89
CA PRO A 327 -2.56 -25.94 5.13
C PRO A 327 -3.76 -26.90 5.15
N ASN A 328 -4.97 -26.37 5.35
CA ASN A 328 -6.20 -27.19 5.35
C ASN A 328 -6.82 -27.37 3.96
N LEU A 329 -6.26 -26.74 2.91
CA LEU A 329 -6.86 -26.73 1.58
C LEU A 329 -6.50 -27.97 0.74
N PHE A 330 -5.33 -28.54 1.01
CA PHE A 330 -4.80 -29.73 0.33
C PHE A 330 -4.21 -30.66 1.39
N HIS A 331 -4.21 -31.97 1.14
CA HIS A 331 -3.57 -32.92 2.06
C HIS A 331 -2.09 -33.16 1.75
N PHE A 332 -1.68 -32.95 0.49
CA PHE A 332 -0.31 -33.13 0.05
C PHE A 332 0.03 -32.26 -1.16
N VAL A 333 1.34 -32.09 -1.39
CA VAL A 333 1.89 -31.40 -2.57
C VAL A 333 2.93 -32.28 -3.28
N ILE A 334 2.91 -32.31 -4.61
CA ILE A 334 3.99 -32.90 -5.42
C ILE A 334 4.70 -31.78 -6.18
N ILE A 335 6.00 -31.66 -5.95
CA ILE A 335 6.87 -30.57 -6.38
C ILE A 335 7.83 -31.13 -7.43
N ILE A 336 7.69 -30.68 -8.69
CA ILE A 336 8.50 -31.17 -9.82
C ILE A 336 9.42 -30.05 -10.30
N SER A 337 10.74 -30.26 -10.26
CA SER A 337 11.76 -29.24 -10.56
C SER A 337 11.53 -27.93 -9.80
N GLY A 338 11.11 -28.02 -8.53
CA GLY A 338 10.82 -26.86 -7.68
C GLY A 338 12.06 -26.27 -7.02
N PHE A 339 11.97 -25.01 -6.59
CA PHE A 339 13.05 -24.30 -5.92
C PHE A 339 12.49 -23.38 -4.85
N LYS A 340 13.32 -23.05 -3.86
CA LYS A 340 12.94 -22.13 -2.78
C LYS A 340 12.55 -20.75 -3.34
N PRO A 341 11.40 -20.17 -2.95
CA PRO A 341 11.02 -18.82 -3.35
C PRO A 341 12.12 -17.80 -2.99
N GLN A 342 12.51 -16.97 -3.96
CA GLN A 342 13.56 -15.95 -3.83
C GLN A 342 13.01 -14.54 -3.54
N ASP A 343 11.70 -14.37 -3.66
CA ASP A 343 11.01 -13.11 -3.44
C ASP A 343 11.24 -12.56 -2.02
N LEU A 344 11.41 -11.24 -1.86
CA LEU A 344 11.69 -10.66 -0.53
C LEU A 344 10.50 -10.73 0.46
N LYS A 345 9.27 -10.78 -0.06
CA LYS A 345 8.02 -10.85 0.71
C LYS A 345 7.63 -12.30 1.03
N TYR A 346 7.84 -13.25 0.11
CA TYR A 346 7.44 -14.65 0.25
C TYR A 346 8.61 -15.64 0.41
N GLY A 347 9.84 -15.19 0.23
CA GLY A 347 11.07 -15.95 0.42
C GLY A 347 11.58 -15.90 1.87
N LYS A 348 12.80 -16.41 2.06
CA LYS A 348 13.60 -16.68 3.29
C LYS A 348 12.89 -17.09 4.60
N PHE A 349 11.79 -16.45 4.99
CA PHE A 349 11.04 -16.66 6.24
C PHE A 349 9.87 -17.66 6.11
N ILE A 350 9.28 -17.86 4.91
CA ILE A 350 8.14 -18.81 4.76
C ILE A 350 8.60 -20.28 4.73
N PHE A 351 9.72 -20.56 4.06
CA PHE A 351 10.32 -21.90 3.97
C PHE A 351 11.73 -21.87 4.58
N SER A 352 11.85 -22.24 5.86
CA SER A 352 13.12 -22.31 6.59
C SER A 352 13.56 -23.76 6.78
N THR A 353 14.87 -24.01 6.73
CA THR A 353 15.47 -25.31 7.10
C THR A 353 15.51 -25.50 8.61
N ASP A 354 15.50 -24.41 9.38
CA ASP A 354 15.55 -24.46 10.85
C ASP A 354 14.17 -24.80 11.45
N CYS A 355 13.10 -24.61 10.68
CA CYS A 355 11.74 -24.99 11.04
C CYS A 355 11.03 -25.63 9.82
N PRO A 356 11.33 -26.91 9.54
CA PRO A 356 10.76 -27.60 8.37
C PRO A 356 9.24 -27.68 8.43
N PHE A 357 8.59 -27.43 7.30
CA PHE A 357 7.14 -27.47 7.16
C PHE A 357 6.60 -28.90 7.31
N ASP A 358 5.84 -29.14 8.37
CA ASP A 358 5.16 -30.43 8.63
C ASP A 358 3.96 -30.61 7.71
N PHE A 359 4.24 -31.00 6.46
CA PHE A 359 3.24 -31.18 5.41
C PHE A 359 3.68 -32.25 4.42
N ALA A 360 2.79 -33.17 4.07
CA ALA A 360 3.11 -34.28 3.18
C ALA A 360 3.54 -33.77 1.79
N SER A 361 4.80 -34.02 1.43
CA SER A 361 5.38 -33.56 0.18
C SER A 361 6.20 -34.62 -0.52
N MET A 362 6.10 -34.68 -1.85
CA MET A 362 6.98 -35.46 -2.71
C MET A 362 7.73 -34.53 -3.66
N HIS A 363 9.05 -34.65 -3.73
CA HIS A 363 9.93 -33.83 -4.55
C HIS A 363 10.54 -34.68 -5.66
N ILE A 364 10.37 -34.25 -6.90
CA ILE A 364 10.85 -34.93 -8.11
C ILE A 364 11.77 -33.97 -8.86
N TYR A 365 13.04 -34.33 -9.07
CA TYR A 365 14.00 -33.48 -9.76
C TYR A 365 15.05 -34.28 -10.55
N GLY A 366 15.59 -33.64 -11.59
CA GLY A 366 16.53 -34.25 -12.53
C GLY A 366 17.98 -34.04 -12.10
N LYS A 367 18.79 -35.10 -12.10
CA LYS A 367 20.22 -35.06 -11.83
C LYS A 367 20.97 -34.16 -12.80
N ASN A 368 20.49 -34.07 -14.05
CA ASN A 368 21.11 -33.30 -15.13
C ASN A 368 20.36 -31.97 -15.42
N ASP A 369 19.51 -31.50 -14.49
CA ASP A 369 18.78 -30.24 -14.63
C ASP A 369 19.73 -29.03 -14.54
N ARG A 370 19.89 -28.31 -15.66
CA ARG A 370 20.75 -27.11 -15.76
C ARG A 370 20.02 -25.82 -15.42
N MET A 371 18.69 -25.81 -15.35
CA MET A 371 17.91 -24.61 -15.01
C MET A 371 17.66 -24.52 -13.50
N ILE A 372 17.19 -25.60 -12.91
CA ILE A 372 17.03 -25.76 -11.46
C ILE A 372 17.95 -26.91 -11.04
N THR A 373 19.16 -26.57 -10.63
CA THR A 373 20.17 -27.57 -10.27
C THR A 373 19.69 -28.50 -9.17
N ARG A 374 20.27 -29.70 -9.13
CA ARG A 374 20.03 -30.71 -8.08
C ARG A 374 20.06 -30.08 -6.69
N ASP A 375 21.12 -29.34 -6.38
CA ASP A 375 21.31 -28.70 -5.06
C ASP A 375 20.16 -27.75 -4.71
N ARG A 376 19.64 -26.99 -5.68
CA ARG A 376 18.52 -26.06 -5.45
C ARG A 376 17.21 -26.78 -5.12
N SER A 377 17.00 -27.95 -5.73
CA SER A 377 15.82 -28.78 -5.44
C SER A 377 15.97 -29.50 -4.10
N GLU A 378 17.17 -30.02 -3.78
CA GLU A 378 17.48 -30.64 -2.49
C GLU A 378 17.41 -29.65 -1.33
N ASP A 379 17.91 -28.43 -1.49
CA ASP A 379 17.81 -27.39 -0.46
C ASP A 379 16.36 -26.98 -0.20
N PHE A 380 15.52 -27.01 -1.24
CA PHE A 380 14.11 -26.73 -1.07
C PHE A 380 13.37 -27.87 -0.36
N SER A 381 13.74 -29.13 -0.61
CA SER A 381 13.12 -30.27 0.05
C SER A 381 13.41 -30.32 1.56
N LYS A 382 14.60 -29.87 2.00
CA LYS A 382 14.95 -29.71 3.42
C LYS A 382 14.02 -28.74 4.19
N CYS A 383 13.26 -27.91 3.49
CA CYS A 383 12.25 -27.03 4.10
C CYS A 383 10.94 -27.76 4.45
N PHE A 384 10.83 -29.06 4.19
CA PHE A 384 9.69 -29.91 4.55
C PHE A 384 10.13 -31.00 5.51
N LYS A 385 9.23 -31.43 6.41
CA LYS A 385 9.49 -32.53 7.34
C LYS A 385 9.20 -33.86 6.64
N ASN A 386 10.19 -34.76 6.60
CA ASN A 386 10.10 -36.09 5.97
C ASN A 386 9.60 -36.09 4.51
N PRO A 387 10.18 -35.29 3.59
CA PRO A 387 9.77 -35.28 2.18
C PRO A 387 10.13 -36.60 1.47
N LEU A 388 9.27 -37.08 0.59
CA LEU A 388 9.61 -38.21 -0.29
C LEU A 388 10.41 -37.68 -1.49
N LEU A 389 11.66 -38.11 -1.65
CA LEU A 389 12.55 -37.65 -2.71
C LEU A 389 12.64 -38.66 -3.85
N PHE A 390 12.58 -38.19 -5.10
CA PHE A 390 12.82 -38.98 -6.28
C PHE A 390 13.71 -38.23 -7.28
N GLU A 391 14.92 -38.73 -7.48
CA GLU A 391 15.87 -38.23 -8.48
C GLU A 391 15.77 -39.06 -9.77
N HIS A 392 15.78 -38.40 -10.94
CA HIS A 392 15.83 -39.05 -12.26
C HIS A 392 17.01 -38.54 -13.11
N PRO A 393 17.49 -39.28 -14.12
CA PRO A 393 18.68 -38.90 -14.87
C PRO A 393 18.47 -37.77 -15.89
N ASP A 394 17.25 -37.31 -16.15
CA ASP A 394 16.98 -36.31 -17.20
C ASP A 394 17.23 -34.85 -16.75
N GLY A 395 17.11 -33.90 -17.68
CA GLY A 395 17.28 -32.46 -17.45
C GLY A 395 16.01 -31.75 -16.92
N HIS A 396 15.86 -30.43 -17.19
CA HIS A 396 14.71 -29.59 -16.77
C HIS A 396 13.40 -29.91 -17.52
N PHE A 397 12.99 -31.16 -17.48
CA PHE A 397 11.82 -31.67 -18.17
C PHE A 397 11.14 -32.70 -17.28
N MET A 398 9.85 -32.89 -17.51
CA MET A 398 9.14 -34.00 -16.89
C MET A 398 9.71 -35.33 -17.42
N PRO A 399 10.04 -36.29 -16.53
CA PRO A 399 10.68 -37.53 -16.94
C PRO A 399 9.80 -38.31 -17.93
N LEU A 400 10.41 -38.94 -18.94
CA LEU A 400 9.71 -39.83 -19.87
C LEU A 400 9.28 -41.12 -19.16
N SER A 401 10.11 -41.60 -18.24
CA SER A 401 9.87 -42.72 -17.32
C SER A 401 9.55 -42.18 -15.92
N TRP A 402 8.30 -41.75 -15.74
CA TRP A 402 7.78 -41.32 -14.44
C TRP A 402 7.89 -42.43 -13.40
N PRO A 403 8.15 -42.11 -12.11
CA PRO A 403 8.00 -43.04 -11.00
C PRO A 403 6.51 -43.26 -10.68
N ASN A 404 5.75 -43.69 -11.69
CA ASN A 404 4.30 -43.78 -11.64
C ASN A 404 3.81 -44.63 -10.47
N GLU A 405 4.47 -45.75 -10.19
CA GLU A 405 4.17 -46.61 -9.05
C GLU A 405 4.39 -45.88 -7.72
N LYS A 406 5.53 -45.19 -7.54
CA LYS A 406 5.81 -44.44 -6.31
C LYS A 406 4.86 -43.26 -6.12
N ILE A 407 4.48 -42.56 -7.20
CA ILE A 407 3.50 -41.47 -7.14
C ILE A 407 2.11 -42.04 -6.82
N ALA A 408 1.72 -43.15 -7.44
CA ALA A 408 0.47 -43.84 -7.14
C ALA A 408 0.42 -44.31 -5.68
N ASP A 409 1.51 -44.88 -5.17
CA ASP A 409 1.61 -45.35 -3.79
C ASP A 409 1.58 -44.20 -2.80
N PHE A 410 2.31 -43.10 -3.07
CA PHE A 410 2.22 -41.87 -2.27
C PHE A 410 0.79 -41.34 -2.24
N VAL A 411 0.13 -41.20 -3.40
CA VAL A 411 -1.25 -40.71 -3.46
C VAL A 411 -2.23 -41.66 -2.78
N LYS A 412 -2.10 -42.98 -2.99
CA LYS A 412 -2.94 -44.00 -2.32
C LYS A 412 -2.72 -43.99 -0.81
N ASP A 413 -1.50 -43.82 -0.33
CA ASP A 413 -1.16 -43.71 1.09
C ASP A 413 -1.78 -42.45 1.69
N GLN A 414 -1.64 -41.28 1.04
CA GLN A 414 -2.28 -40.04 1.50
C GLN A 414 -3.81 -40.13 1.48
N ILE A 415 -4.38 -40.86 0.53
CA ILE A 415 -5.82 -41.13 0.46
C ILE A 415 -6.27 -42.12 1.54
N LYS A 416 -5.45 -43.12 1.89
CA LYS A 416 -5.76 -44.10 2.95
C LYS A 416 -5.65 -43.48 4.34
N LYS A 417 -4.62 -42.65 4.56
CA LYS A 417 -4.43 -41.87 5.79
C LYS A 417 -5.58 -40.90 6.05
N ASN A 418 -6.23 -40.41 4.98
CA ASN A 418 -7.37 -39.51 5.05
C ASN A 418 -8.66 -40.16 4.49
N LYS A 419 -9.33 -41.00 5.30
CA LYS A 419 -10.74 -41.36 5.03
C LYS A 419 -11.56 -40.06 4.99
N CYS A 420 -12.39 -39.88 3.94
CA CYS A 420 -13.22 -38.70 3.63
C CYS A 420 -13.89 -38.02 4.86
N PRO A 421 -14.18 -36.70 4.77
CA PRO A 421 -14.28 -35.81 5.92
C PRO A 421 -15.47 -36.13 6.81
N ARG A 422 -15.18 -36.48 8.07
CA ARG A 422 -16.08 -36.15 9.18
C ARG A 422 -15.91 -34.66 9.47
N PHE A 423 -16.94 -33.85 9.22
CA PHE A 423 -17.18 -32.72 10.12
C PHE A 423 -17.81 -33.31 11.39
N SER A 424 -16.98 -33.92 12.25
CA SER A 424 -17.40 -34.35 13.58
C SER A 424 -17.10 -33.25 14.58
N SER A 425 -18.16 -32.80 15.25
CA SER A 425 -18.11 -32.24 16.58
C SER A 425 -17.27 -33.11 17.53
N ALA A 426 -16.39 -32.47 18.30
CA ALA A 426 -15.80 -32.91 19.55
C ALA A 426 -15.18 -34.32 19.61
N ALA A 427 -13.84 -34.37 19.58
CA ALA A 427 -13.05 -35.23 20.44
C ALA A 427 -11.68 -34.59 20.63
N GLU A 428 -11.37 -34.19 21.87
CA GLU A 428 -10.00 -33.91 22.31
C GLU A 428 -9.16 -35.20 22.24
N PRO A 429 -7.90 -35.15 21.77
CA PRO A 429 -6.93 -36.17 22.11
C PRO A 429 -5.81 -35.59 22.98
N LYS A 430 -5.82 -36.02 24.24
CA LYS A 430 -4.65 -36.14 25.10
C LYS A 430 -3.53 -36.87 24.33
N VAL A 431 -2.35 -36.27 24.23
CA VAL A 431 -1.10 -36.99 23.92
C VAL A 431 -0.07 -36.66 24.99
N LYS A 432 0.34 -37.73 25.69
CA LYS A 432 1.41 -37.75 26.69
C LYS A 432 2.73 -37.32 26.05
N VAL A 433 3.35 -36.31 26.63
CA VAL A 433 4.74 -35.94 26.38
C VAL A 433 5.61 -37.07 26.95
N LYS A 434 6.36 -37.76 26.08
CA LYS A 434 7.49 -38.60 26.48
C LYS A 434 8.75 -37.77 26.29
N GLN A 435 9.56 -37.79 27.34
CA GLN A 435 10.83 -37.09 27.55
C GLN A 435 11.70 -36.92 26.31
N ILE A 436 12.17 -35.70 26.12
CA ILE A 436 13.49 -35.41 25.55
C ILE A 436 14.24 -34.72 26.69
N ASP A 437 14.89 -35.53 27.52
CA ASP A 437 16.00 -35.09 28.36
C ASP A 437 17.29 -35.14 27.54
N ASP A 438 18.26 -34.33 27.98
CA ASP A 438 19.66 -34.23 27.56
C ASP A 438 20.02 -33.29 26.40
N ALA A 439 19.90 -31.97 26.65
CA ALA A 439 20.93 -31.01 26.20
C ALA A 439 20.86 -29.62 26.88
N MET A 440 20.62 -29.49 28.19
CA MET A 440 21.02 -28.29 28.96
C MET A 440 21.24 -28.66 30.44
N LEU A 441 22.45 -29.12 30.76
CA LEU A 441 22.85 -29.34 32.15
C LEU A 441 23.03 -28.01 32.89
N SER A 442 22.44 -27.99 34.09
CA SER A 442 22.63 -27.10 35.25
C SER A 442 21.90 -25.75 35.27
N PHE A 443 20.72 -25.73 35.89
CA PHE A 443 20.32 -24.72 36.88
C PHE A 443 19.10 -25.23 37.70
N ASP A 444 19.26 -26.40 38.34
CA ASP A 444 18.32 -26.87 39.36
C ASP A 444 18.70 -26.24 40.71
N LEU A 445 17.90 -25.27 41.18
CA LEU A 445 17.76 -24.99 42.62
C LEU A 445 16.63 -24.01 43.04
N PHE A 446 15.75 -23.53 42.15
CA PHE A 446 14.75 -22.52 42.57
C PHE A 446 13.29 -22.70 42.12
N GLU A 447 12.93 -23.72 41.32
CA GLU A 447 11.53 -23.87 40.87
C GLU A 447 10.60 -24.57 41.88
N LEU A 448 11.12 -25.18 42.95
CA LEU A 448 10.31 -25.99 43.88
C LEU A 448 9.58 -25.21 44.99
N GLN A 449 9.60 -23.87 45.00
CA GLN A 449 8.90 -23.05 46.03
C GLN A 449 7.88 -22.03 45.49
N PHE A 450 7.78 -21.83 44.17
CA PHE A 450 6.92 -20.76 43.63
C PHE A 450 5.46 -21.17 43.37
N ASP A 451 5.19 -22.46 43.14
CA ASP A 451 3.81 -22.95 42.93
C ASP A 451 2.95 -22.85 44.21
N GLU A 452 3.55 -23.03 45.40
CA GLU A 452 2.88 -22.81 46.69
C GLU A 452 2.59 -21.32 46.94
N LEU A 453 3.44 -20.41 46.44
CA LEU A 453 3.27 -18.96 46.55
C LEU A 453 2.22 -18.39 45.57
N PHE A 454 2.00 -19.04 44.42
CA PHE A 454 0.91 -18.71 43.48
C PHE A 454 -0.49 -19.01 44.07
N GLU A 455 -0.54 -19.98 44.97
CA GLU A 455 -1.72 -20.37 45.73
C GLU A 455 -1.98 -19.47 46.94
N SER A 456 -1.04 -18.59 47.31
CA SER A 456 -1.17 -17.67 48.44
C SER A 456 -2.36 -16.72 48.28
N ARG A 457 -2.95 -16.36 49.42
CA ARG A 457 -4.13 -15.50 49.48
C ARG A 457 -3.82 -14.11 48.93
N GLU A 458 -2.63 -13.61 49.21
CA GLU A 458 -2.11 -12.30 48.84
C GLU A 458 -1.89 -12.20 47.31
N ALA A 459 -1.31 -13.24 46.68
CA ALA A 459 -1.16 -13.30 45.22
C ALA A 459 -2.52 -13.37 44.50
N LYS A 460 -3.48 -14.12 45.06
CA LYS A 460 -4.86 -14.20 44.55
C LYS A 460 -5.62 -12.89 44.72
N GLU A 461 -5.42 -12.17 45.83
CA GLU A 461 -5.99 -10.84 46.07
C GLU A 461 -5.38 -9.79 45.12
N PHE A 462 -4.07 -9.82 44.86
CA PHE A 462 -3.41 -8.95 43.89
C PHE A 462 -3.89 -9.20 42.45
N ILE A 463 -4.02 -10.47 42.03
CA ILE A 463 -4.58 -10.86 40.72
C ILE A 463 -6.05 -10.43 40.59
N ASN A 464 -6.83 -10.51 41.67
CA ASN A 464 -8.21 -10.02 41.67
C ASN A 464 -8.28 -8.48 41.61
N CYS A 465 -7.33 -7.78 42.24
CA CYS A 465 -7.23 -6.32 42.17
C CYS A 465 -6.88 -5.84 40.75
N LEU A 466 -5.99 -6.56 40.04
CA LEU A 466 -5.67 -6.35 38.62
C LEU A 466 -6.85 -6.60 37.67
N LYS A 467 -7.76 -7.54 38.02
CA LYS A 467 -8.91 -7.92 37.19
C LYS A 467 -10.12 -6.99 37.33
N PHE A 468 -10.26 -6.25 38.44
CA PHE A 468 -11.52 -5.56 38.78
C PHE A 468 -11.45 -4.05 39.09
N LYS A 469 -10.29 -3.38 39.12
CA LYS A 469 -10.23 -1.91 39.29
C LYS A 469 -9.11 -1.23 38.48
N ASN A 470 -9.39 -0.02 37.98
CA ASN A 470 -8.38 0.95 37.54
C ASN A 470 -7.39 1.20 38.69
N LEU A 471 -6.12 0.86 38.50
CA LEU A 471 -5.08 1.00 39.53
C LEU A 471 -4.50 2.42 39.59
N ASP A 472 -4.57 3.03 40.78
CA ASP A 472 -3.67 4.06 41.31
C ASP A 472 -2.58 3.35 42.15
N PHE A 473 -1.74 2.54 41.49
CA PHE A 473 -0.60 1.85 42.13
C PHE A 473 0.67 2.64 41.82
N THR A 474 1.48 2.97 42.81
CA THR A 474 2.69 3.81 42.66
C THR A 474 3.98 3.00 42.91
N ALA A 475 5.13 3.53 42.49
CA ALA A 475 6.43 2.93 42.78
C ALA A 475 6.72 2.85 44.30
N GLN A 476 6.09 3.73 45.09
CA GLN A 476 6.21 3.79 46.55
C GLN A 476 5.51 2.60 47.23
N ASP A 477 4.42 2.10 46.65
CA ASP A 477 3.68 0.94 47.14
C ASP A 477 4.45 -0.37 46.95
N LEU A 478 5.22 -0.48 45.85
CA LEU A 478 6.12 -1.63 45.61
C LEU A 478 7.27 -1.70 46.62
N CYS A 479 7.77 -0.56 47.09
CA CYS A 479 8.85 -0.51 48.09
C CYS A 479 8.38 -0.88 49.52
N MET A 480 7.07 -0.98 49.75
CA MET A 480 6.48 -1.34 51.05
C MET A 480 6.20 -2.85 51.18
N LEU A 481 6.30 -3.60 50.08
CA LEU A 481 6.11 -5.05 50.04
C LEU A 481 7.37 -5.80 50.46
N ASN A 482 7.21 -7.03 50.96
CA ASN A 482 8.39 -7.85 51.28
C ASN A 482 9.10 -8.32 49.98
N PRO A 483 10.38 -8.75 50.06
CA PRO A 483 11.18 -9.08 48.89
C PRO A 483 10.61 -10.21 48.02
N ASP A 484 9.96 -11.20 48.62
CA ASP A 484 9.41 -12.37 47.92
C ASP A 484 8.10 -12.01 47.20
N GLU A 485 7.26 -11.18 47.82
CA GLU A 485 6.03 -10.61 47.22
C GLU A 485 6.37 -9.71 46.02
N SER A 486 7.43 -8.91 46.11
CA SER A 486 7.91 -8.06 45.03
C SER A 486 8.37 -8.87 43.82
N LEU A 487 9.11 -9.96 44.06
CA LEU A 487 9.56 -10.91 43.03
C LEU A 487 8.39 -11.62 42.34
N ILE A 488 7.36 -12.00 43.10
CA ILE A 488 6.14 -12.62 42.56
C ILE A 488 5.38 -11.61 41.70
N ILE A 489 5.24 -10.37 42.13
CA ILE A 489 4.59 -9.33 41.33
C ILE A 489 5.36 -9.05 40.04
N LEU A 490 6.70 -8.99 40.09
CA LEU A 490 7.55 -8.81 38.92
C LEU A 490 7.49 -9.99 37.93
N TYR A 491 7.50 -11.21 38.45
CA TYR A 491 7.34 -12.44 37.67
C TYR A 491 5.94 -12.53 37.05
N LEU A 492 4.90 -12.18 37.81
CA LEU A 492 3.53 -12.10 37.32
C LEU A 492 3.40 -11.02 36.23
N CYS A 493 4.03 -9.87 36.38
CA CYS A 493 4.01 -8.80 35.38
C CYS A 493 4.73 -9.21 34.09
N THR A 494 5.85 -9.94 34.17
CA THR A 494 6.53 -10.51 33.01
C THR A 494 5.67 -11.56 32.31
N GLN A 495 5.08 -12.50 33.06
CA GLN A 495 4.18 -13.54 32.52
C GLN A 495 2.87 -12.98 31.96
N PHE A 496 2.34 -11.89 32.54
CA PHE A 496 1.19 -11.18 31.99
C PHE A 496 1.57 -10.43 30.71
N SER A 497 2.74 -9.80 30.65
CA SER A 497 3.20 -9.08 29.45
C SER A 497 3.43 -10.00 28.25
N THR A 498 3.91 -11.23 28.47
CA THR A 498 4.18 -12.21 27.42
C THR A 498 2.93 -12.95 26.93
N ARG A 499 1.81 -12.88 27.65
CA ARG A 499 0.53 -13.53 27.29
C ARG A 499 -0.52 -12.58 26.67
N LEU A 500 -0.21 -11.30 26.50
CA LEU A 500 -1.13 -10.32 25.95
C LEU A 500 -1.00 -10.19 24.42
N ASP A 501 -1.90 -10.84 23.68
CA ASP A 501 -2.07 -10.61 22.23
C ASP A 501 -2.57 -9.17 21.95
N GLY A 502 -1.85 -8.47 21.08
CA GLY A 502 -1.82 -7.01 20.94
C GLY A 502 -3.02 -6.30 20.29
N GLN A 503 -4.27 -6.58 20.68
CA GLN A 503 -5.44 -5.89 20.09
C GLN A 503 -6.27 -4.97 21.02
N ASN A 504 -5.92 -4.81 22.31
CA ASN A 504 -6.62 -3.89 23.23
C ASN A 504 -5.79 -2.69 23.68
N SER A 505 -6.34 -1.48 23.51
CA SER A 505 -5.66 -0.21 23.87
C SER A 505 -5.52 0.04 25.38
N GLU A 506 -6.43 -0.50 26.20
CA GLU A 506 -6.34 -0.46 27.68
C GLU A 506 -5.23 -1.36 28.21
N ASN A 507 -5.07 -2.55 27.65
CA ASN A 507 -4.00 -3.48 28.05
C ASN A 507 -2.61 -2.90 27.75
N TYR A 508 -2.45 -2.20 26.62
CA TYR A 508 -1.21 -1.47 26.31
C TYR A 508 -0.96 -0.30 27.28
N SER A 509 -2.01 0.42 27.68
CA SER A 509 -1.92 1.49 28.68
C SER A 509 -1.51 0.95 30.07
N ASN A 510 -2.07 -0.18 30.47
CA ASN A 510 -1.75 -0.84 31.74
C ASN A 510 -0.34 -1.42 31.75
N THR A 511 0.09 -2.07 30.66
CA THR A 511 1.49 -2.49 30.46
C THR A 511 2.44 -1.30 30.50
N ARG A 512 2.09 -0.17 29.86
CA ARG A 512 2.88 1.08 29.90
C ARG A 512 2.94 1.70 31.31
N LYS A 513 1.85 1.68 32.07
CA LYS A 513 1.81 2.14 33.48
C LYS A 513 2.67 1.25 34.38
N LEU A 514 2.53 -0.07 34.28
CA LEU A 514 3.36 -1.05 34.99
C LEU A 514 4.85 -0.91 34.65
N LEU A 515 5.18 -0.74 33.38
CA LEU A 515 6.54 -0.46 32.92
C LEU A 515 7.08 0.87 33.44
N LYS A 516 6.26 1.91 33.46
CA LYS A 516 6.63 3.22 34.02
C LYS A 516 6.91 3.11 35.52
N ILE A 517 6.07 2.39 36.26
CA ILE A 517 6.28 2.10 37.68
C ILE A 517 7.61 1.34 37.90
N LEU A 518 7.89 0.29 37.10
CA LEU A 518 9.14 -0.49 37.17
C LEU A 518 10.40 0.30 36.77
N LEU A 519 10.26 1.27 35.87
CA LEU A 519 11.34 2.18 35.45
C LEU A 519 11.57 3.31 36.47
N ASP A 520 10.53 3.76 37.15
CA ASP A 520 10.55 4.85 38.14
C ASP A 520 10.94 4.37 39.57
N VAL A 521 11.16 3.07 39.82
CA VAL A 521 11.79 2.58 41.06
C VAL A 521 13.25 3.06 41.11
N GLN A 522 13.46 4.23 41.72
CA GLN A 522 14.78 4.86 41.86
C GLN A 522 15.58 4.34 43.06
N GLU A 523 14.94 3.74 44.08
CA GLU A 523 15.61 3.23 45.29
C GLU A 523 15.89 1.72 45.20
N ILE A 524 16.67 1.32 44.21
CA ILE A 524 17.20 -0.05 44.09
C ILE A 524 18.14 -0.38 45.28
N SER A 525 18.66 0.65 45.97
CA SER A 525 19.61 0.57 47.09
C SER A 525 19.09 -0.13 48.36
N LYS A 526 17.78 -0.38 48.49
CA LYS A 526 17.18 -1.05 49.66
C LYS A 526 17.04 -2.57 49.50
N PHE A 527 17.27 -3.11 48.31
CA PHE A 527 17.13 -4.54 48.03
C PHE A 527 18.49 -5.25 48.16
N SER A 528 18.48 -6.53 48.55
CA SER A 528 19.73 -7.31 48.66
C SER A 528 20.45 -7.39 47.30
N ASN A 529 21.79 -7.42 47.33
CA ASN A 529 22.63 -7.37 46.13
C ASN A 529 22.21 -8.38 45.04
N THR A 530 21.77 -9.58 45.42
CA THR A 530 21.33 -10.64 44.50
C THR A 530 19.98 -10.33 43.82
N LEU A 531 19.05 -9.70 44.53
CA LEU A 531 17.72 -9.31 44.01
C LEU A 531 17.83 -8.17 42.99
N VAL A 532 18.70 -7.20 43.29
CA VAL A 532 18.95 -6.02 42.43
C VAL A 532 19.34 -6.42 41.01
N TYR A 533 20.13 -7.49 40.86
CA TYR A 533 20.55 -7.99 39.55
C TYR A 533 19.50 -8.80 38.82
N GLN A 534 18.70 -9.58 39.55
CA GLN A 534 17.60 -10.32 38.94
C GLN A 534 16.57 -9.31 38.39
N LEU A 535 16.28 -8.27 39.16
CA LEU A 535 15.54 -7.08 38.73
C LEU A 535 16.17 -6.39 37.52
N PHE A 536 17.49 -6.13 37.53
CA PHE A 536 18.19 -5.53 36.38
C PHE A 536 18.10 -6.43 35.14
N TYR A 537 18.41 -7.71 35.27
CA TYR A 537 18.40 -8.69 34.19
C TYR A 537 16.99 -8.89 33.63
N ASP A 538 15.98 -9.04 34.48
CA ASP A 538 14.58 -9.21 34.06
C ASP A 538 14.00 -7.91 33.49
N LYS A 539 14.43 -6.73 33.96
CA LYS A 539 14.11 -5.41 33.37
C LYS A 539 14.73 -5.26 31.98
N TRP A 540 15.97 -5.72 31.77
CA TRP A 540 16.61 -5.78 30.45
C TRP A 540 15.99 -6.84 29.54
N LYS A 541 15.58 -7.99 30.09
CA LYS A 541 14.86 -9.05 29.37
C LYS A 541 13.47 -8.59 28.93
N LEU A 542 12.78 -7.81 29.76
CA LEU A 542 11.53 -7.10 29.41
C LEU A 542 11.74 -6.08 28.29
N LEU A 543 12.81 -5.28 28.38
CA LEU A 543 13.21 -4.35 27.32
C LEU A 543 13.53 -5.09 26.00
N ILE A 544 14.17 -6.25 26.06
CA ILE A 544 14.42 -7.12 24.90
C ILE A 544 13.12 -7.71 24.34
N LEU A 545 12.20 -8.18 25.20
CA LEU A 545 10.90 -8.71 24.80
C LEU A 545 10.00 -7.64 24.15
N LEU A 546 10.10 -6.38 24.61
CA LEU A 546 9.43 -5.24 23.98
C LEU A 546 10.08 -4.82 22.65
N CYS A 547 11.37 -5.10 22.48
CA CYS A 547 12.08 -4.95 21.20
C CYS A 547 11.81 -6.13 20.24
N ASP A 548 11.16 -7.20 20.69
CA ASP A 548 10.76 -8.29 19.81
C ASP A 548 9.55 -7.84 18.96
N SER A 549 9.67 -8.07 17.67
CA SER A 549 8.95 -7.37 16.59
C SER A 549 7.42 -7.59 16.55
N SER A 550 6.87 -8.38 17.47
CA SER A 550 5.44 -8.70 17.58
C SER A 550 4.60 -7.63 18.29
N PHE A 551 5.21 -6.69 19.03
CA PHE A 551 4.47 -5.75 19.89
C PHE A 551 4.18 -4.36 19.29
N CYS A 552 4.78 -3.99 18.15
CA CYS A 552 4.74 -2.61 17.64
C CYS A 552 4.04 -2.47 16.29
N ASP A 553 2.71 -2.49 16.29
CA ASP A 553 1.92 -2.50 15.04
C ASP A 553 1.54 -1.10 14.48
N LYS A 554 2.23 -0.02 14.87
CA LYS A 554 2.08 1.31 14.22
C LYS A 554 3.38 2.12 14.25
N ARG A 555 3.78 2.69 13.10
CA ARG A 555 5.05 3.44 12.91
C ARG A 555 5.24 4.65 13.84
N THR A 556 4.16 5.34 14.23
CA THR A 556 4.22 6.41 15.25
C THR A 556 4.60 5.86 16.62
N ARG A 557 4.10 4.67 16.98
CA ARG A 557 4.43 3.98 18.23
C ARG A 557 5.86 3.46 18.23
N ALA A 558 6.39 3.07 17.07
CA ALA A 558 7.79 2.68 16.92
C ALA A 558 8.75 3.88 17.03
N ILE A 559 8.37 5.07 16.56
CA ILE A 559 9.14 6.32 16.72
C ILE A 559 9.08 6.81 18.17
N ASP A 560 7.89 6.82 18.79
CA ASP A 560 7.74 7.19 20.21
C ASP A 560 8.47 6.20 21.13
N LEU A 561 8.40 4.90 20.83
CA LEU A 561 9.15 3.86 21.53
C LEU A 561 10.65 3.97 21.25
N TYR A 562 11.08 4.31 20.03
CA TYR A 562 12.49 4.57 19.70
C TYR A 562 13.04 5.74 20.51
N THR A 563 12.36 6.90 20.50
CA THR A 563 12.79 8.08 21.24
C THR A 563 12.80 7.81 22.74
N PHE A 564 11.76 7.15 23.27
CA PHE A 564 11.68 6.76 24.68
C PHE A 564 12.77 5.75 25.09
N LEU A 565 13.02 4.72 24.27
CA LEU A 565 14.03 3.70 24.55
C LEU A 565 15.44 4.29 24.46
N VAL A 566 15.72 5.12 23.47
CA VAL A 566 17.01 5.82 23.32
C VAL A 566 17.24 6.74 24.52
N GLU A 567 16.30 7.63 24.84
CA GLU A 567 16.39 8.56 25.97
C GLU A 567 16.60 7.83 27.32
N LYS A 568 15.80 6.79 27.61
CA LYS A 568 15.90 6.05 28.88
C LYS A 568 17.12 5.14 28.95
N PHE A 569 17.54 4.56 27.83
CA PHE A 569 18.77 3.77 27.74
C PHE A 569 20.01 4.62 28.04
N PHE A 570 20.10 5.81 27.45
CA PHE A 570 21.21 6.74 27.70
C PHE A 570 21.20 7.26 29.14
N HIS A 571 20.04 7.67 29.67
CA HIS A 571 19.93 8.10 31.07
C HIS A 571 20.26 6.99 32.07
N GLN A 572 19.89 5.74 31.80
CA GLN A 572 20.21 4.61 32.68
C GLN A 572 21.71 4.29 32.66
N ILE A 573 22.36 4.28 31.49
CA ILE A 573 23.81 4.09 31.39
C ILE A 573 24.56 5.20 32.15
N LEU A 574 24.11 6.46 32.01
CA LEU A 574 24.67 7.58 32.76
C LEU A 574 24.45 7.44 34.28
N SER A 575 23.27 7.01 34.71
CA SER A 575 22.95 6.75 36.12
C SER A 575 23.84 5.64 36.71
N ASP A 576 24.00 4.54 35.98
CA ASP A 576 24.81 3.40 36.42
C ASP A 576 26.30 3.79 36.49
N LEU A 577 26.81 4.55 35.52
CA LEU A 577 28.17 5.08 35.53
C LEU A 577 28.41 6.09 36.67
N ARG A 578 27.47 7.00 36.92
CA ARG A 578 27.53 7.97 38.03
C ARG A 578 27.44 7.29 39.41
N PHE A 579 26.62 6.25 39.55
CA PHE A 579 26.56 5.43 40.77
C PHE A 579 27.89 4.70 41.03
N ILE A 580 28.51 4.15 39.97
CA ILE A 580 29.82 3.51 40.05
C ILE A 580 30.91 4.51 40.44
N ASP A 581 30.84 5.75 39.93
CA ASP A 581 31.77 6.86 40.22
C ASP A 581 31.66 7.37 41.67
N ASN A 582 30.44 7.63 42.14
CA ASN A 582 30.18 8.10 43.51
C ASN A 582 30.70 7.16 44.61
N GLN A 583 30.89 5.88 44.30
CA GLN A 583 31.43 4.89 45.22
C GLN A 583 32.98 4.88 45.27
N ASN A 584 33.69 5.36 44.22
CA ASN A 584 35.14 5.18 44.08
C ASN A 584 35.97 6.42 43.69
N GLY A 585 35.35 7.56 43.33
CA GLY A 585 36.05 8.83 43.07
C GLY A 585 36.99 8.81 41.85
N SER A 586 36.60 8.21 40.72
CA SER A 586 37.45 8.02 39.55
C SER A 586 37.26 9.14 38.51
N CYS A 587 38.25 10.03 38.38
CA CYS A 587 38.28 11.14 37.40
C CYS A 587 38.00 10.71 35.93
N LEU A 588 38.26 9.45 35.59
CA LEU A 588 38.08 8.91 34.25
C LEU A 588 36.61 8.63 33.89
N ILE A 589 35.77 8.28 34.88
CA ILE A 589 34.32 8.06 34.68
C ILE A 589 33.61 9.40 34.50
N GLN A 590 34.06 10.47 35.17
CA GLN A 590 33.56 11.83 34.96
C GLN A 590 33.82 12.34 33.53
N GLN A 591 34.99 12.06 32.97
CA GLN A 591 35.31 12.42 31.58
C GLN A 591 34.41 11.67 30.58
N LEU A 592 34.19 10.37 30.76
CA LEU A 592 33.26 9.58 29.94
C LEU A 592 31.81 10.05 30.08
N THR A 593 31.38 10.36 31.31
CA THR A 593 30.06 10.91 31.62
C THR A 593 29.84 12.24 30.90
N SER A 594 30.85 13.13 30.90
CA SER A 594 30.79 14.43 30.21
C SER A 594 30.75 14.31 28.67
N VAL A 595 31.46 13.34 28.08
CA VAL A 595 31.43 13.06 26.63
C VAL A 595 30.08 12.50 26.22
N ILE A 596 29.51 11.58 26.99
CA ILE A 596 28.18 11.00 26.72
C ILE A 596 27.07 12.06 26.88
N GLU A 597 27.20 12.98 27.85
CA GLU A 597 26.25 14.09 28.06
C GLU A 597 26.27 15.12 26.93
N LEU A 598 27.44 15.44 26.37
CA LEU A 598 27.56 16.31 25.20
C LEU A 598 26.94 15.68 23.94
N GLU A 599 26.99 14.35 23.83
CA GLU A 599 26.48 13.59 22.68
C GLU A 599 24.99 13.19 22.80
N CYS A 600 24.37 13.20 23.99
CA CYS A 600 22.94 12.93 24.18
C CYS A 600 22.01 13.91 23.42
N ASN A 601 22.54 15.05 22.96
CA ASN A 601 21.83 16.01 22.12
C ASN A 601 21.92 15.68 20.61
N ALA A 602 22.64 14.62 20.21
CA ALA A 602 22.77 14.20 18.81
C ALA A 602 21.63 13.25 18.39
N THR A 603 21.11 13.43 17.18
CA THR A 603 20.00 12.62 16.62
C THR A 603 20.44 11.25 16.09
N SER A 604 21.63 10.75 16.44
CA SER A 604 22.17 9.47 16.00
C SER A 604 22.97 8.77 17.10
N LEU A 605 22.88 7.44 17.18
CA LEU A 605 23.71 6.60 18.06
C LEU A 605 25.20 6.86 17.80
N SER A 606 25.92 7.38 18.80
CA SER A 606 27.37 7.59 18.68
C SER A 606 28.16 6.28 18.73
N ASP A 607 29.36 6.31 18.20
CA ASP A 607 30.28 5.16 18.23
C ASP A 607 30.70 4.84 19.68
N LEU A 608 30.73 5.82 20.58
CA LEU A 608 31.10 5.61 21.99
C LEU A 608 30.08 4.70 22.71
N ALA A 609 28.78 4.92 22.45
CA ALA A 609 27.69 4.08 22.97
C ALA A 609 27.71 2.65 22.41
N LYS A 610 28.20 2.48 21.17
CA LYS A 610 28.39 1.16 20.53
C LYS A 610 29.63 0.43 21.03
N TYR A 611 30.63 1.15 21.54
CA TYR A 611 31.96 0.61 21.83
C TYR A 611 32.47 0.87 23.25
N LEU A 612 31.61 0.71 24.27
CA LEU A 612 32.04 0.60 25.67
C LEU A 612 33.30 -0.31 25.78
N PRO A 613 34.38 0.11 26.47
CA PRO A 613 35.68 -0.58 26.41
C PRO A 613 35.59 -2.03 26.85
N ARG A 614 35.87 -2.98 25.94
CA ARG A 614 35.79 -4.43 26.23
C ARG A 614 36.83 -4.81 27.28
N ILE A 615 36.51 -5.74 28.20
CA ILE A 615 37.53 -6.41 29.02
C ILE A 615 38.66 -6.92 28.10
N ARG A 616 39.90 -6.56 28.42
CA ARG A 616 41.15 -6.84 27.69
C ARG A 616 41.28 -6.14 26.33
N SER A 617 40.42 -5.18 25.98
CA SER A 617 40.66 -4.28 24.83
C SER A 617 41.92 -3.43 25.06
N SER A 618 42.47 -2.82 24.01
CA SER A 618 43.60 -1.89 24.12
C SER A 618 43.32 -0.77 25.12
N ILE A 619 42.11 -0.19 25.07
CA ILE A 619 41.64 0.85 26.00
C ILE A 619 41.51 0.30 27.43
N ASP A 620 40.90 -0.88 27.63
CA ASP A 620 40.80 -1.49 28.96
C ASP A 620 42.16 -1.97 29.52
N LYS A 621 43.11 -2.34 28.66
CA LYS A 621 44.47 -2.70 29.10
C LYS A 621 45.22 -1.51 29.69
N SER A 622 45.05 -0.32 29.12
CA SER A 622 45.67 0.91 29.63
C SER A 622 44.88 1.54 30.79
N SER A 623 43.55 1.58 30.69
CA SER A 623 42.69 2.30 31.64
C SER A 623 42.05 1.41 32.71
N ARG A 624 42.00 0.09 32.51
CA ARG A 624 41.26 -0.89 33.34
C ARG A 624 39.74 -0.67 33.44
N ILE A 625 39.16 0.25 32.65
CA ILE A 625 37.73 0.61 32.72
C ILE A 625 36.79 -0.59 32.55
N GLY A 626 37.03 -1.45 31.57
CA GLY A 626 36.22 -2.64 31.32
C GLY A 626 36.31 -3.65 32.48
N ARG A 627 37.48 -3.78 33.13
CA ARG A 627 37.64 -4.60 34.35
C ARG A 627 36.98 -3.95 35.56
N GLU A 628 37.04 -2.64 35.72
CA GLU A 628 36.39 -1.94 36.82
C GLU A 628 34.87 -2.03 36.70
N ILE A 629 34.31 -1.81 35.52
CA ILE A 629 32.89 -2.03 35.24
C ILE A 629 32.53 -3.49 35.56
N ALA A 630 33.30 -4.47 35.07
CA ALA A 630 33.04 -5.89 35.34
C ALA A 630 33.18 -6.29 36.82
N ALA A 631 34.11 -5.67 37.55
CA ALA A 631 34.33 -5.91 38.97
C ALA A 631 33.29 -5.23 39.86
N LYS A 632 32.69 -4.13 39.40
CA LYS A 632 31.61 -3.38 40.06
C LYS A 632 30.22 -3.95 39.77
N LEU A 633 30.04 -4.60 38.62
CA LEU A 633 28.89 -5.44 38.23
C LEU A 633 28.82 -6.75 39.08
N ASN A 634 29.21 -6.67 40.35
CA ASN A 634 29.73 -7.74 41.20
C ASN A 634 28.64 -8.61 41.83
N LEU A 635 28.50 -9.88 41.44
CA LEU A 635 27.67 -10.84 42.20
C LEU A 635 28.17 -12.28 42.27
N ILE A 636 29.32 -12.60 41.67
CA ILE A 636 29.86 -13.95 41.75
C ILE A 636 31.35 -13.86 42.08
N THR A 637 31.74 -14.66 43.06
CA THR A 637 33.04 -14.58 43.75
C THR A 637 34.22 -14.98 42.88
N ASP A 638 33.99 -15.69 41.77
CA ASP A 638 35.06 -16.11 40.86
C ASP A 638 35.25 -15.18 39.65
N GLU A 639 36.52 -15.01 39.24
CA GLU A 639 36.95 -14.10 38.19
C GLU A 639 36.37 -14.44 36.80
N ASN A 640 36.10 -15.73 36.53
CA ASN A 640 35.53 -16.19 35.27
C ASN A 640 34.06 -15.80 35.15
N SER A 641 33.32 -15.81 36.25
CA SER A 641 31.91 -15.40 36.30
C SER A 641 31.71 -13.90 36.17
N LYS A 642 32.67 -13.08 36.64
CA LYS A 642 32.69 -11.62 36.38
C LYS A 642 32.83 -11.32 34.89
N ILE A 643 33.73 -12.05 34.21
CA ILE A 643 33.91 -11.95 32.76
C ILE A 643 32.63 -12.37 32.03
N LYS A 644 31.96 -13.45 32.47
CA LYS A 644 30.69 -13.91 31.89
C LYS A 644 29.55 -12.89 32.05
N SER A 645 29.42 -12.27 33.22
CA SER A 645 28.37 -11.28 33.52
C SER A 645 28.53 -10.02 32.68
N TYR A 646 29.77 -9.51 32.58
CA TYR A 646 30.10 -8.40 31.70
C TYR A 646 29.86 -8.74 30.22
N ASN A 647 30.20 -9.96 29.79
CA ASN A 647 29.93 -10.40 28.41
C ASN A 647 28.44 -10.51 28.10
N HIS A 648 27.60 -10.89 29.08
CA HIS A 648 26.14 -10.89 28.93
C HIS A 648 25.59 -9.46 28.79
N TYR A 649 26.00 -8.55 29.69
CA TYR A 649 25.64 -7.14 29.60
C TYR A 649 26.00 -6.54 28.24
N ARG A 650 27.22 -6.79 27.75
CA ARG A 650 27.67 -6.35 26.43
C ARG A 650 26.87 -6.96 25.28
N LYS A 651 26.50 -8.24 25.37
CA LYS A 651 25.70 -8.92 24.34
C LYS A 651 24.29 -8.32 24.26
N CYS A 652 23.69 -8.02 25.42
CA CYS A 652 22.43 -7.28 25.52
C CYS A 652 22.55 -5.90 24.85
N LEU A 653 23.57 -5.13 25.22
CA LEU A 653 23.86 -3.80 24.65
C LEU A 653 24.00 -3.85 23.11
N THR A 654 24.74 -4.84 22.60
CA THR A 654 24.95 -5.03 21.16
C THR A 654 23.65 -5.35 20.42
N ASN A 655 22.79 -6.19 21.01
CA ASN A 655 21.50 -6.54 20.43
C ASN A 655 20.56 -5.34 20.38
N VAL A 656 20.51 -4.53 21.44
CA VAL A 656 19.71 -3.29 21.49
C VAL A 656 20.22 -2.28 20.46
N CYS A 657 21.53 -2.02 20.39
CA CYS A 657 22.10 -1.12 19.38
C CYS A 657 21.84 -1.59 17.94
N SER A 658 22.00 -2.89 17.66
CA SER A 658 21.71 -3.49 16.35
C SER A 658 20.22 -3.38 15.99
N PHE A 659 19.33 -3.58 16.95
CA PHE A 659 17.90 -3.38 16.77
C PHE A 659 17.56 -1.93 16.44
N ILE A 660 18.10 -0.97 17.19
CA ILE A 660 17.89 0.47 16.96
C ILE A 660 18.45 0.90 15.60
N GLU A 661 19.62 0.39 15.18
CA GLU A 661 20.17 0.61 13.83
C GLU A 661 19.27 0.03 12.74
N ASN A 662 18.75 -1.18 12.93
CA ASN A 662 17.83 -1.81 11.99
C ASN A 662 16.50 -1.06 11.93
N LEU A 663 16.01 -0.54 13.05
CA LEU A 663 14.81 0.30 13.11
C LEU A 663 15.03 1.63 12.36
N THR A 664 16.19 2.25 12.57
CA THR A 664 16.62 3.48 11.86
C THR A 664 16.74 3.23 10.36
N LYS A 665 17.39 2.14 9.95
CA LYS A 665 17.48 1.70 8.55
C LYS A 665 16.10 1.39 7.96
N ASN A 666 15.19 0.76 8.70
CA ASN A 666 13.81 0.48 8.26
C ASN A 666 12.90 1.73 8.21
N LEU A 667 13.23 2.76 8.97
CA LEU A 667 12.58 4.08 8.90
C LEU A 667 13.12 4.88 7.70
N GLN A 668 14.43 4.83 7.46
CA GLN A 668 15.12 5.52 6.35
C GLN A 668 15.00 4.79 4.99
N SER A 669 14.72 3.48 4.95
CA SER A 669 14.74 2.65 3.73
C SER A 669 13.43 2.58 2.95
N LYS A 670 12.34 3.19 3.43
CA LYS A 670 11.09 3.30 2.65
C LYS A 670 11.06 4.67 2.00
N SER A 671 11.11 4.72 0.67
CA SER A 671 10.92 5.97 -0.07
C SER A 671 9.61 6.65 0.36
N PRO A 672 9.52 7.99 0.36
CA PRO A 672 8.26 8.71 0.67
C PRO A 672 7.05 8.12 -0.06
N ARG A 673 7.26 7.60 -1.29
CA ARG A 673 6.31 6.79 -2.07
C ARG A 673 5.71 5.61 -1.30
N GLN A 674 6.53 4.75 -0.69
CA GLN A 674 6.03 3.60 0.09
C GLN A 674 5.35 4.02 1.39
N ILE A 675 5.74 5.15 1.97
CA ILE A 675 5.12 5.69 3.18
C ILE A 675 3.74 6.29 2.87
N PHE A 676 3.64 7.07 1.79
CA PHE A 676 2.41 7.66 1.29
C PHE A 676 1.40 6.60 0.82
N LEU A 677 1.86 5.55 0.14
CA LEU A 677 1.03 4.41 -0.29
C LEU A 677 0.41 3.64 0.88
N VAL A 678 1.14 3.51 2.00
CA VAL A 678 0.68 2.79 3.22
C VAL A 678 -0.17 3.70 4.11
N ALA A 679 0.02 5.02 4.06
CA ALA A 679 -0.68 6.00 4.92
C ALA A 679 -2.14 6.27 4.54
N ARG A 680 -2.60 5.79 3.37
CA ARG A 680 -3.87 6.17 2.72
C ARG A 680 -5.15 5.87 3.52
N HIS A 681 -5.07 5.08 4.58
CA HIS A 681 -6.22 4.75 5.44
C HIS A 681 -6.01 5.16 6.91
N ASP A 682 -4.87 5.77 7.25
CA ASP A 682 -4.59 6.25 8.60
C ASP A 682 -4.39 7.77 8.59
N LYS A 683 -5.46 8.49 8.98
CA LYS A 683 -5.47 9.96 9.07
C LYS A 683 -4.32 10.51 9.92
N LYS A 684 -3.83 9.77 10.93
CA LYS A 684 -2.70 10.21 11.77
C LYS A 684 -1.37 10.12 11.02
N VAL A 685 -1.17 9.07 10.22
CA VAL A 685 0.03 8.93 9.39
C VAL A 685 0.04 9.99 8.29
N MET A 686 -1.10 10.24 7.65
CA MET A 686 -1.20 11.30 6.64
C MET A 686 -0.91 12.67 7.25
N LYS A 687 -1.47 12.99 8.43
CA LYS A 687 -1.16 14.22 9.16
C LYS A 687 0.34 14.37 9.46
N SER A 688 1.01 13.28 9.87
CA SER A 688 2.46 13.29 10.10
C SER A 688 3.27 13.52 8.83
N LEU A 689 2.87 12.94 7.69
CA LEU A 689 3.52 13.12 6.40
C LEU A 689 3.36 14.55 5.87
N LEU A 690 2.19 15.15 6.04
CA LEU A 690 1.93 16.54 5.66
C LEU A 690 2.81 17.52 6.46
N ASN A 691 3.23 17.15 7.66
CA ASN A 691 4.06 17.98 8.54
C ASN A 691 5.58 17.80 8.34
N LEU A 692 6.03 16.94 7.42
CA LEU A 692 7.47 16.77 7.17
C LEU A 692 8.12 18.08 6.69
N PRO A 693 9.38 18.37 7.04
CA PRO A 693 10.10 19.55 6.54
C PRO A 693 10.24 19.51 5.01
N LEU A 694 10.51 20.67 4.40
CA LEU A 694 10.82 20.74 2.97
C LEU A 694 12.07 19.91 2.65
N SER A 695 12.05 19.23 1.50
CA SER A 695 13.22 18.49 1.01
C SER A 695 14.35 19.45 0.69
N ASP A 696 15.58 19.01 0.93
CA ASP A 696 16.78 19.76 0.56
C ASP A 696 16.84 20.02 -0.95
N SER A 697 16.33 19.12 -1.78
CA SER A 697 16.23 19.32 -3.23
C SER A 697 15.30 20.46 -3.67
N ILE A 698 14.42 20.94 -2.79
CA ILE A 698 13.62 22.16 -3.00
C ILE A 698 14.33 23.38 -2.43
N VAL A 699 14.85 23.28 -1.20
CA VAL A 699 15.47 24.41 -0.49
C VAL A 699 16.82 24.80 -1.11
N ASN A 700 17.59 23.80 -1.52
CA ASN A 700 18.93 23.87 -2.07
C ASN A 700 19.00 23.05 -3.37
N PRO A 701 18.35 23.49 -4.46
CA PRO A 701 18.40 22.75 -5.72
C PRO A 701 19.84 22.79 -6.26
N VAL A 702 20.42 21.61 -6.51
CA VAL A 702 21.78 21.48 -7.05
C VAL A 702 21.73 20.98 -8.48
N ALA A 703 22.61 21.51 -9.33
CA ALA A 703 22.85 20.91 -10.65
C ALA A 703 23.41 19.49 -10.47
N GLU A 704 23.07 18.57 -11.39
CA GLU A 704 23.65 17.23 -11.36
C GLU A 704 25.18 17.31 -11.51
N PRO A 705 25.96 16.66 -10.65
CA PRO A 705 27.41 16.64 -10.78
C PRO A 705 27.80 15.86 -12.03
N VAL A 706 28.51 16.50 -12.95
CA VAL A 706 29.00 15.90 -14.19
C VAL A 706 30.40 16.42 -14.52
N ASP A 707 31.22 15.58 -15.16
CA ASP A 707 32.56 15.95 -15.60
C ASP A 707 32.51 16.81 -16.87
N VAL A 708 33.32 17.87 -16.90
CA VAL A 708 33.41 18.77 -18.06
C VAL A 708 33.94 18.03 -19.27
N SER A 709 33.22 18.14 -20.39
CA SER A 709 33.60 17.50 -21.65
C SER A 709 34.86 18.13 -22.26
N SER A 710 35.65 17.34 -23.01
CA SER A 710 36.78 17.89 -23.77
C SER A 710 36.30 18.84 -24.87
N HIS A 711 36.94 20.02 -24.97
CA HIS A 711 36.53 21.08 -25.89
C HIS A 711 36.78 20.74 -27.38
N ASP A 712 37.70 19.82 -27.68
CA ASP A 712 38.02 19.44 -29.07
C ASP A 712 36.79 18.93 -29.84
N LYS A 713 35.87 18.29 -29.13
CA LYS A 713 34.62 17.74 -29.67
C LYS A 713 33.59 18.82 -30.05
N MET A 714 33.78 20.06 -29.60
CA MET A 714 32.92 21.21 -29.94
C MET A 714 33.41 21.96 -31.19
N LYS A 715 34.68 21.77 -31.59
CA LYS A 715 35.30 22.54 -32.67
C LYS A 715 34.49 22.52 -33.98
N PRO A 716 33.96 21.37 -34.46
CA PRO A 716 33.18 21.35 -35.68
C PRO A 716 31.91 22.23 -35.63
N LEU A 717 31.28 22.33 -34.45
CA LEU A 717 30.13 23.20 -34.24
C LEU A 717 30.55 24.68 -34.22
N TYR A 718 31.64 25.02 -33.53
CA TYR A 718 32.16 26.38 -33.48
C TYR A 718 32.56 26.91 -34.86
N ASP A 719 33.24 26.07 -35.65
CA ASP A 719 33.61 26.40 -37.03
C ASP A 719 32.35 26.65 -37.88
N TRP A 720 31.35 25.76 -37.79
CA TRP A 720 30.08 25.92 -38.52
C TRP A 720 29.36 27.22 -38.17
N LEU A 721 29.26 27.54 -36.87
CA LEU A 721 28.64 28.77 -36.39
C LEU A 721 29.40 30.00 -36.89
N SER A 722 30.73 29.99 -36.75
CA SER A 722 31.60 31.12 -37.10
C SER A 722 31.67 31.41 -38.59
N GLU A 723 31.48 30.38 -39.43
CA GLU A 723 31.39 30.51 -40.89
C GLU A 723 30.01 30.97 -41.39
N ASN A 724 29.05 31.21 -40.48
CA ASN A 724 27.66 31.56 -40.78
C ASN A 724 27.00 30.65 -41.83
N LYS A 725 27.28 29.34 -41.76
CA LYS A 725 26.75 28.35 -42.71
C LYS A 725 25.22 28.29 -42.63
N ASP A 726 24.59 28.09 -43.79
CA ASP A 726 23.13 28.04 -43.90
C ASP A 726 22.57 26.74 -43.28
N ARG A 727 21.58 26.89 -42.40
CA ARG A 727 20.87 25.78 -41.74
C ARG A 727 19.91 25.03 -42.67
N PHE A 728 19.45 25.65 -43.76
CA PHE A 728 18.51 25.06 -44.73
C PHE A 728 19.17 24.04 -45.69
N LEU A 729 20.49 23.87 -45.60
CA LEU A 729 21.24 22.88 -46.38
C LEU A 729 20.88 21.43 -46.04
N ALA A 730 20.26 21.18 -44.88
CA ALA A 730 19.72 19.88 -44.50
C ALA A 730 18.20 19.95 -44.34
N LYS A 731 17.47 19.03 -44.99
CA LYS A 731 16.03 18.82 -44.76
C LYS A 731 15.73 18.30 -43.34
N ASP A 732 16.76 17.85 -42.62
CA ASP A 732 16.72 17.24 -41.29
C ASP A 732 17.62 18.01 -40.30
N ASN A 733 17.54 17.65 -39.01
CA ASN A 733 18.40 18.21 -37.96
C ASN A 733 19.90 18.00 -38.28
N LEU A 734 20.68 19.08 -38.20
CA LEU A 734 22.14 19.07 -38.30
C LEU A 734 22.75 18.61 -36.99
N LYS A 735 23.31 17.39 -36.96
CA LYS A 735 23.91 16.79 -35.77
C LYS A 735 25.43 16.95 -35.79
N PHE A 736 25.98 17.46 -34.70
CA PHE A 736 27.42 17.51 -34.43
C PHE A 736 27.77 16.43 -33.40
N GLU A 737 29.06 16.20 -33.17
CA GLU A 737 29.49 15.33 -32.06
C GLU A 737 28.93 15.85 -30.72
N ARG A 738 28.86 17.18 -30.59
CA ARG A 738 28.24 17.86 -29.48
C ARG A 738 27.26 18.91 -30.00
N GLY A 739 25.98 18.67 -29.73
CA GLY A 739 24.91 19.58 -30.07
C GLY A 739 24.18 19.26 -31.36
N THR A 740 23.02 19.88 -31.54
CA THR A 740 22.16 19.70 -32.71
C THR A 740 21.53 21.02 -33.07
N ILE A 741 21.59 21.38 -34.36
CA ILE A 741 20.88 22.54 -34.91
C ILE A 741 19.65 22.03 -35.64
N THR A 742 18.48 22.58 -35.31
CA THR A 742 17.22 22.26 -35.97
C THR A 742 16.94 23.27 -37.09
N PRO A 743 16.20 22.88 -38.15
CA PRO A 743 15.88 23.78 -39.26
C PRO A 743 15.14 25.05 -38.82
N ASP A 744 14.37 24.98 -37.73
CA ASP A 744 13.66 26.12 -37.19
C ASP A 744 14.58 27.19 -36.57
N GLY A 745 15.84 26.89 -36.24
CA GLY A 745 16.82 27.85 -35.68
C GLY A 745 17.24 27.58 -34.23
N ARG A 746 16.87 26.43 -33.64
CA ARG A 746 17.32 26.07 -32.29
C ARG A 746 18.68 25.39 -32.32
N LEU A 747 19.54 25.78 -31.38
CA LEU A 747 20.76 25.08 -31.04
C LEU A 747 20.57 24.33 -29.71
N ASP A 748 20.41 23.01 -29.79
CA ASP A 748 20.30 22.12 -28.65
C ASP A 748 21.67 21.63 -28.19
N LEU A 749 22.08 22.10 -27.01
CA LEU A 749 23.30 21.74 -26.30
C LEU A 749 22.98 21.19 -24.91
N CYS A 750 21.80 20.61 -24.70
CA CYS A 750 21.45 20.06 -23.39
C CYS A 750 22.35 18.88 -23.02
N LYS A 751 22.81 18.85 -21.76
CA LYS A 751 23.64 17.79 -21.16
C LYS A 751 24.96 17.55 -21.89
N GLN A 752 25.51 18.58 -22.55
CA GLN A 752 26.83 18.48 -23.20
C GLN A 752 27.99 18.81 -22.26
N VAL A 753 27.68 19.36 -21.08
CA VAL A 753 28.63 19.69 -20.02
C VAL A 753 29.76 20.60 -20.52
N ILE A 754 29.35 21.70 -21.13
CA ILE A 754 30.25 22.71 -21.72
C ILE A 754 31.13 23.36 -20.64
N GLY A 755 30.58 23.55 -19.43
CA GLY A 755 31.28 24.16 -18.30
C GLY A 755 31.63 25.64 -18.51
N PRO A 756 32.24 26.27 -17.50
CA PRO A 756 32.57 27.70 -17.52
C PRO A 756 33.62 28.07 -18.59
N LYS A 757 34.49 27.14 -19.00
CA LYS A 757 35.51 27.40 -20.04
C LYS A 757 34.97 27.31 -21.46
N GLY A 758 33.94 26.49 -21.68
CA GLY A 758 33.41 26.25 -23.02
C GLY A 758 32.34 27.26 -23.45
N ILE A 759 31.75 27.99 -22.50
CA ILE A 759 30.65 28.92 -22.81
C ILE A 759 31.15 30.14 -23.59
N GLN A 760 32.33 30.68 -23.27
CA GLN A 760 32.88 31.83 -23.99
C GLN A 760 33.06 31.57 -25.49
N PRO A 761 33.83 30.55 -25.94
CA PRO A 761 34.03 30.31 -27.38
C PRO A 761 32.71 29.98 -28.09
N LEU A 762 31.75 29.34 -27.40
CA LEU A 762 30.42 29.12 -27.96
C LEU A 762 29.69 30.44 -28.27
N LEU A 763 29.63 31.37 -27.30
CA LEU A 763 28.95 32.66 -27.48
C LEU A 763 29.65 33.51 -28.55
N GLU A 764 30.99 33.50 -28.58
CA GLU A 764 31.77 34.15 -29.63
C GLU A 764 31.45 33.60 -31.03
N SER A 765 31.29 32.29 -31.17
CA SER A 765 30.88 31.68 -32.44
C SER A 765 29.43 32.01 -32.82
N ILE A 766 28.50 32.01 -31.86
CA ILE A 766 27.09 32.39 -32.10
C ILE A 766 26.99 33.86 -32.53
N SER A 767 27.83 34.75 -32.01
CA SER A 767 27.82 36.18 -32.38
C SER A 767 28.03 36.45 -33.89
N LYS A 768 28.59 35.47 -34.60
CA LYS A 768 28.87 35.52 -36.05
C LYS A 768 27.81 34.79 -36.88
N ASN A 769 26.80 34.22 -36.24
CA ASN A 769 25.80 33.36 -36.87
C ASN A 769 24.41 33.98 -36.78
N GLU A 770 23.75 34.14 -37.93
CA GLU A 770 22.39 34.69 -38.00
C GLU A 770 21.30 33.59 -38.06
N ASN A 771 21.73 32.33 -38.07
CA ASN A 771 20.86 31.18 -38.27
C ASN A 771 20.34 30.56 -36.97
N VAL A 772 20.95 30.89 -35.83
CA VAL A 772 20.56 30.41 -34.51
C VAL A 772 19.97 31.55 -33.69
N ASP A 773 18.69 31.44 -33.35
CA ASP A 773 17.94 32.44 -32.58
C ASP A 773 17.42 31.90 -31.23
N ARG A 774 17.59 30.60 -30.97
CA ARG A 774 17.16 29.95 -29.72
C ARG A 774 18.24 29.02 -29.20
N LEU A 775 18.73 29.29 -27.99
CA LEU A 775 19.83 28.53 -27.38
C LEU A 775 19.31 27.65 -26.23
N LEU A 776 19.47 26.34 -26.38
CA LEU A 776 19.05 25.33 -25.42
C LEU A 776 20.28 24.75 -24.72
N LEU A 777 20.68 25.41 -23.64
CA LEU A 777 21.88 25.14 -22.86
C LEU A 777 21.57 24.42 -21.54
N GLY A 778 20.63 23.48 -21.53
CA GLY A 778 20.22 22.77 -20.30
C GLY A 778 21.31 21.88 -19.69
N ASN A 779 21.50 21.89 -18.37
CA ASN A 779 22.43 21.02 -17.64
C ASN A 779 23.89 21.07 -18.16
N ASN A 780 24.46 22.28 -18.28
CA ASN A 780 25.84 22.47 -18.74
C ASN A 780 26.82 22.97 -17.66
N ILE A 781 26.31 23.29 -16.46
CA ILE A 781 27.10 23.79 -15.31
C ILE A 781 28.04 24.94 -15.70
N VAL A 782 27.54 25.95 -16.41
CA VAL A 782 28.37 27.12 -16.75
C VAL A 782 28.72 27.96 -15.51
N GLY A 783 27.94 27.83 -14.42
CA GLY A 783 28.18 28.51 -13.16
C GLY A 783 28.04 30.03 -13.22
N ASP A 784 28.30 30.70 -12.11
CA ASP A 784 28.13 32.16 -12.01
C ASP A 784 29.02 32.94 -12.99
N GLN A 785 30.24 32.47 -13.25
CA GLN A 785 31.13 33.06 -14.27
C GLN A 785 30.53 32.99 -15.68
N GLY A 786 29.83 31.89 -16.01
CA GLY A 786 29.09 31.79 -17.25
C GLY A 786 27.96 32.82 -17.33
N GLY A 787 27.37 33.20 -16.19
CA GLY A 787 26.37 34.26 -16.12
C GLY A 787 26.91 35.64 -16.50
N ASP A 788 28.14 35.96 -16.08
CA ASP A 788 28.82 37.20 -16.49
C ASP A 788 29.04 37.22 -18.02
N LEU A 789 29.56 36.13 -18.58
CA LEU A 789 29.82 36.00 -20.02
C LEU A 789 28.54 36.06 -20.87
N ILE A 790 27.45 35.44 -20.40
CA ILE A 790 26.13 35.54 -21.05
C ILE A 790 25.66 37.00 -21.05
N ALA A 791 25.82 37.71 -19.93
CA ALA A 791 25.42 39.11 -19.82
C ALA A 791 26.23 40.03 -20.75
N GLU A 792 27.54 39.82 -20.85
CA GLU A 792 28.42 40.54 -21.79
C GLU A 792 28.00 40.30 -23.24
N PHE A 793 27.70 39.05 -23.59
CA PHE A 793 27.21 38.69 -24.92
C PHE A 793 25.89 39.38 -25.26
N ILE A 794 24.93 39.44 -24.33
CA ILE A 794 23.67 40.18 -24.53
C ILE A 794 23.95 41.68 -24.70
N LYS A 795 24.75 42.28 -23.83
CA LYS A 795 25.09 43.72 -23.85
C LYS A 795 25.86 44.16 -25.10
N SER A 796 26.60 43.26 -25.72
CA SER A 796 27.33 43.55 -26.97
C SER A 796 26.40 43.96 -28.12
N GLY A 797 25.11 43.61 -28.04
CA GLY A 797 24.13 43.82 -29.11
C GLY A 797 24.21 42.79 -30.24
N SER A 798 25.30 42.01 -30.30
CA SER A 798 25.55 40.97 -31.30
C SER A 798 24.77 39.68 -31.05
N SER A 799 23.99 39.58 -29.97
CA SER A 799 23.17 38.40 -29.72
C SER A 799 21.98 38.33 -30.69
N PRO A 800 21.84 37.22 -31.46
CA PRO A 800 20.66 36.95 -32.28
C PRO A 800 19.53 36.28 -31.49
N LEU A 801 19.75 35.98 -30.20
CA LEU A 801 18.91 35.06 -29.44
C LEU A 801 17.62 35.74 -28.92
N THR A 802 16.50 35.06 -29.12
CA THR A 802 15.16 35.41 -28.62
C THR A 802 14.73 34.52 -27.46
N VAL A 803 15.24 33.28 -27.38
CA VAL A 803 14.97 32.33 -26.29
C VAL A 803 16.26 31.88 -25.63
N TRP A 804 16.33 32.08 -24.32
CA TRP A 804 17.40 31.56 -23.47
C TRP A 804 16.88 30.42 -22.61
N TYR A 805 17.24 29.18 -22.98
CA TYR A 805 17.02 28.01 -22.14
C TYR A 805 18.30 27.61 -21.41
N ILE A 806 18.45 28.09 -20.18
CA ILE A 806 19.65 27.93 -19.36
C ILE A 806 19.33 27.16 -18.06
N ALA A 807 18.46 26.16 -18.16
CA ALA A 807 18.10 25.28 -17.06
C ALA A 807 19.33 24.49 -16.52
N GLY A 808 19.41 24.27 -15.21
CA GLY A 808 20.40 23.36 -14.61
C GLY A 808 21.86 23.81 -14.77
N ASN A 809 22.13 25.11 -14.79
CA ASN A 809 23.46 25.67 -15.04
C ASN A 809 24.23 26.09 -13.77
N ASN A 810 23.67 25.81 -12.60
CA ASN A 810 24.23 26.21 -11.32
C ASN A 810 24.43 27.73 -11.18
N LEU A 811 23.50 28.51 -11.74
CA LEU A 811 23.44 29.96 -11.55
C LEU A 811 22.86 30.23 -10.17
N THR A 812 23.60 30.96 -9.33
CA THR A 812 23.11 31.49 -8.06
C THR A 812 22.56 32.90 -8.26
N ALA A 813 22.15 33.55 -7.17
CA ALA A 813 21.83 34.99 -7.18
C ALA A 813 22.96 35.84 -7.79
N LYS A 814 24.23 35.44 -7.64
CA LYS A 814 25.37 36.16 -8.22
C LYS A 814 25.41 36.05 -9.75
N GLY A 815 25.27 34.84 -10.30
CA GLY A 815 25.30 34.62 -11.75
C GLY A 815 24.07 35.12 -12.49
N ILE A 816 22.90 35.14 -11.86
CA ILE A 816 21.68 35.65 -12.51
C ILE A 816 21.60 37.17 -12.54
N LYS A 817 22.20 37.86 -11.55
CA LYS A 817 22.21 39.33 -11.48
C LYS A 817 22.69 39.98 -12.78
N PRO A 818 23.89 39.69 -13.32
CA PRO A 818 24.39 40.36 -14.52
C PRO A 818 23.50 40.07 -15.75
N ILE A 819 22.97 38.85 -15.87
CA ILE A 819 22.03 38.48 -16.94
C ILE A 819 20.75 39.31 -16.82
N ALA A 820 20.19 39.40 -15.62
CA ALA A 820 18.99 40.18 -15.36
C ALA A 820 19.21 41.66 -15.72
N ASP A 821 20.32 42.26 -15.27
CA ASP A 821 20.68 43.65 -15.59
C ASP A 821 20.86 43.87 -17.09
N ALA A 822 21.43 42.91 -17.82
CA ALA A 822 21.58 42.97 -19.29
C ALA A 822 20.24 42.95 -20.02
N LEU A 823 19.26 42.20 -19.49
CA LEU A 823 17.95 42.02 -20.09
C LEU A 823 16.96 43.14 -19.74
N VAL A 824 17.23 44.00 -18.74
CA VAL A 824 16.28 45.04 -18.28
C VAL A 824 15.70 45.86 -19.43
N ASN A 825 16.54 46.29 -20.38
CA ASN A 825 16.16 47.09 -21.55
C ASN A 825 16.20 46.28 -22.86
N ASP A 826 16.44 44.98 -22.79
CA ASP A 826 16.48 44.14 -23.99
C ASP A 826 15.08 43.95 -24.57
N THR A 827 14.96 44.14 -25.87
CA THR A 827 13.69 44.02 -26.61
C THR A 827 13.59 42.77 -27.47
N LYS A 828 14.64 41.95 -27.51
CA LYS A 828 14.75 40.77 -28.38
C LYS A 828 14.33 39.50 -27.66
N VAL A 829 14.75 39.32 -26.41
CA VAL A 829 14.52 38.11 -25.62
C VAL A 829 13.08 38.09 -25.12
N THR A 830 12.33 37.09 -25.56
CA THR A 830 10.90 36.91 -25.23
C THR A 830 10.67 35.78 -24.23
N ALA A 831 11.62 34.86 -24.07
CA ALA A 831 11.50 33.74 -23.14
C ALA A 831 12.80 33.40 -22.40
N LEU A 832 12.70 33.29 -21.08
CA LEU A 832 13.83 32.98 -20.18
C LEU A 832 13.50 31.75 -19.33
N TRP A 833 14.24 30.66 -19.54
CA TRP A 833 14.05 29.40 -18.82
C TRP A 833 15.21 29.10 -17.89
N LEU A 834 14.94 29.15 -16.58
CA LEU A 834 15.93 29.09 -15.50
C LEU A 834 15.79 27.87 -14.60
N LYS A 835 14.93 26.92 -14.96
CA LYS A 835 14.66 25.70 -14.19
C LYS A 835 15.91 25.08 -13.56
N ARG A 836 15.83 24.62 -12.31
CA ARG A 836 16.93 23.94 -11.58
C ARG A 836 18.20 24.79 -11.44
N ASN A 837 18.07 26.11 -11.26
CA ASN A 837 19.19 26.96 -10.83
C ASN A 837 18.95 27.44 -9.38
N PRO A 838 19.95 27.40 -8.48
CA PRO A 838 19.83 27.81 -7.08
C PRO A 838 19.75 29.34 -6.89
N LEU A 839 18.75 29.97 -7.52
CA LEU A 839 18.54 31.42 -7.48
C LEU A 839 18.13 31.87 -6.08
N LYS A 840 17.24 31.11 -5.44
CA LYS A 840 16.64 31.41 -4.14
C LYS A 840 15.96 32.78 -4.10
N ALA A 841 15.52 33.21 -2.92
CA ALA A 841 14.89 34.52 -2.74
C ALA A 841 15.78 35.69 -3.18
N LEU A 842 17.11 35.62 -2.97
CA LEU A 842 18.04 36.67 -3.38
C LEU A 842 18.08 36.84 -4.90
N GLY A 843 18.04 35.75 -5.68
CA GLY A 843 17.94 35.84 -7.14
C GLY A 843 16.65 36.49 -7.62
N MET A 844 15.55 36.36 -6.85
CA MET A 844 14.26 36.99 -7.18
C MET A 844 14.28 38.50 -7.02
N VAL A 845 15.20 39.08 -6.26
CA VAL A 845 15.41 40.54 -6.25
C VAL A 845 15.84 41.01 -7.65
N HIS A 846 16.74 40.28 -8.29
CA HIS A 846 17.25 40.61 -9.61
C HIS A 846 16.24 40.30 -10.72
N ILE A 847 15.59 39.13 -10.66
CA ILE A 847 14.52 38.78 -11.60
C ILE A 847 13.31 39.72 -11.45
N GLY A 848 12.95 40.09 -10.22
CA GLY A 848 11.90 41.06 -9.96
C GLY A 848 12.20 42.42 -10.58
N ASN A 849 13.42 42.94 -10.41
CA ASN A 849 13.85 44.17 -11.08
C ASN A 849 13.78 44.04 -12.61
N LEU A 850 14.25 42.94 -13.18
CA LEU A 850 14.11 42.66 -14.61
C LEU A 850 12.64 42.71 -15.05
N MET A 851 11.76 41.97 -14.37
CA MET A 851 10.34 41.90 -14.72
C MET A 851 9.61 43.23 -14.52
N ARG A 852 10.04 44.08 -13.59
CA ARG A 852 9.42 45.40 -13.37
C ARG A 852 9.57 46.34 -14.57
N TYR A 853 10.69 46.25 -15.29
CA TYR A 853 11.03 47.20 -16.34
C TYR A 853 11.02 46.60 -17.76
N ASN A 854 11.38 45.32 -17.89
CA ASN A 854 11.41 44.68 -19.20
C ASN A 854 9.99 44.52 -19.75
N SER A 855 9.83 44.85 -21.04
CA SER A 855 8.57 44.80 -21.77
C SER A 855 8.56 43.81 -22.94
N ALA A 856 9.54 42.90 -23.02
CA ALA A 856 9.66 41.93 -24.10
C ALA A 856 9.43 40.48 -23.64
N ILE A 857 9.89 40.14 -22.43
CA ILE A 857 9.75 38.80 -21.87
C ILE A 857 8.27 38.51 -21.60
N SER A 858 7.79 37.47 -22.26
CA SER A 858 6.43 36.93 -22.14
C SER A 858 6.40 35.58 -21.43
N THR A 859 7.54 34.89 -21.32
CA THR A 859 7.66 33.57 -20.69
C THR A 859 8.82 33.51 -19.71
N LEU A 860 8.55 33.11 -18.48
CA LEU A 860 9.52 32.94 -17.41
C LEU A 860 9.34 31.58 -16.72
N ASP A 861 10.37 30.74 -16.76
CA ASP A 861 10.40 29.46 -16.03
C ASP A 861 11.38 29.48 -14.87
N LEU A 862 10.86 29.24 -13.67
CA LEU A 862 11.57 29.19 -12.39
C LEU A 862 11.33 27.86 -11.65
N LEU A 863 11.04 26.78 -12.39
CA LEU A 863 10.80 25.46 -11.81
C LEU A 863 12.00 24.99 -10.99
N ASN A 864 11.78 24.68 -9.70
CA ASN A 864 12.80 24.21 -8.77
C ASN A 864 14.04 25.13 -8.69
N CYS A 865 13.80 26.41 -8.40
CA CYS A 865 14.85 27.42 -8.21
C CYS A 865 15.02 27.84 -6.74
N GLY A 866 14.34 27.15 -5.80
CA GLY A 866 14.45 27.37 -4.37
C GLY A 866 13.88 28.70 -3.88
N LEU A 867 12.86 29.21 -4.58
CA LEU A 867 12.27 30.52 -4.27
C LEU A 867 11.71 30.59 -2.84
N LEU A 868 11.00 29.54 -2.41
CA LEU A 868 10.16 29.53 -1.21
C LEU A 868 9.12 30.67 -1.25
N ASP A 869 8.40 30.86 -0.15
CA ASP A 869 7.36 31.91 -0.08
C ASP A 869 7.94 33.32 -0.24
N SER A 870 9.11 33.59 0.36
CA SER A 870 9.77 34.91 0.30
C SER A 870 10.21 35.28 -1.11
N GLY A 871 10.71 34.33 -1.90
CA GLY A 871 11.11 34.59 -3.29
C GLY A 871 9.90 34.85 -4.19
N VAL A 872 8.79 34.12 -3.96
CA VAL A 872 7.53 34.36 -4.66
C VAL A 872 6.98 35.74 -4.33
N GLU A 873 7.04 36.17 -3.08
CA GLU A 873 6.57 37.49 -2.67
C GLU A 873 7.29 38.61 -3.41
N ILE A 874 8.63 38.59 -3.42
CA ILE A 874 9.46 39.56 -4.14
C ILE A 874 9.11 39.59 -5.64
N LEU A 875 9.00 38.42 -6.26
CA LEU A 875 8.69 38.30 -7.68
C LEU A 875 7.29 38.87 -7.99
N MET A 876 6.28 38.46 -7.22
CA MET A 876 4.90 38.85 -7.48
C MET A 876 4.66 40.35 -7.22
N GLU A 877 5.28 40.92 -6.20
CA GLU A 877 5.25 42.38 -5.98
C GLU A 877 5.80 43.13 -7.20
N ALA A 878 6.93 42.68 -7.76
CA ALA A 878 7.49 43.30 -8.95
C ALA A 878 6.61 43.12 -10.20
N LEU A 879 6.00 41.94 -10.36
CA LEU A 879 5.09 41.63 -11.47
C LEU A 879 3.81 42.47 -11.47
N SER A 880 3.43 43.09 -10.35
CA SER A 880 2.27 43.99 -10.30
C SER A 880 2.36 45.15 -11.32
N ALA A 881 3.58 45.63 -11.60
CA ALA A 881 3.87 46.65 -12.60
C ALA A 881 4.03 46.09 -14.02
N ASN A 882 4.35 44.80 -14.16
CA ASN A 882 4.53 44.15 -15.45
C ASN A 882 3.16 43.89 -16.14
N LYS A 883 3.15 43.98 -17.47
CA LYS A 883 1.96 43.73 -18.31
C LYS A 883 2.25 42.80 -19.50
N THR A 884 3.48 42.30 -19.62
CA THR A 884 3.97 41.57 -20.80
C THR A 884 4.13 40.08 -20.53
N LEU A 885 4.43 39.71 -19.28
CA LEU A 885 4.53 38.32 -18.87
C LEU A 885 3.17 37.64 -18.98
N LYS A 886 3.14 36.53 -19.73
CA LYS A 886 1.95 35.72 -19.97
C LYS A 886 2.07 34.32 -19.36
N ASN A 887 3.29 33.77 -19.34
CA ASN A 887 3.55 32.41 -18.92
C ASN A 887 4.53 32.37 -17.76
N LEU A 888 4.07 31.85 -16.61
CA LEU A 888 4.86 31.78 -15.39
C LEU A 888 4.87 30.35 -14.83
N TYR A 889 6.08 29.77 -14.73
CA TYR A 889 6.29 28.43 -14.18
C TYR A 889 7.01 28.50 -12.83
N LEU A 890 6.34 28.04 -11.77
CA LEU A 890 6.76 28.12 -10.38
C LEU A 890 6.72 26.76 -9.66
N SER A 891 6.62 25.67 -10.39
CA SER A 891 6.55 24.31 -9.82
C SER A 891 7.80 23.97 -8.99
N ALA A 892 7.64 23.14 -7.95
CA ALA A 892 8.71 22.61 -7.10
C ALA A 892 9.58 23.67 -6.38
N ASN A 893 8.95 24.74 -5.88
CA ASN A 893 9.62 25.84 -5.16
C ASN A 893 9.27 25.91 -3.66
N GLY A 894 8.55 24.93 -3.13
CA GLY A 894 8.16 24.91 -1.71
C GLY A 894 7.12 25.96 -1.34
N ILE A 895 6.33 26.42 -2.31
CA ILE A 895 5.30 27.45 -2.12
C ILE A 895 4.21 26.90 -1.20
N SER A 896 3.90 27.64 -0.13
CA SER A 896 2.85 27.32 0.82
C SER A 896 1.62 28.25 0.62
N PRO A 897 0.56 28.11 1.44
CA PRO A 897 -0.53 29.09 1.43
C PRO A 897 -0.06 30.54 1.67
N LEU A 898 1.11 30.77 2.30
CA LEU A 898 1.66 32.11 2.48
C LEU A 898 2.13 32.72 1.15
N GLY A 899 2.92 31.99 0.35
CA GLY A 899 3.35 32.46 -0.97
C GLY A 899 2.15 32.66 -1.91
N LEU A 900 1.12 31.82 -1.82
CA LEU A 900 -0.12 32.00 -2.60
C LEU A 900 -0.92 33.24 -2.19
N LYS A 901 -0.90 33.65 -0.91
CA LYS A 901 -1.47 34.94 -0.51
C LYS A 901 -0.77 36.09 -1.23
N SER A 902 0.56 36.03 -1.36
CA SER A 902 1.28 37.05 -2.12
C SER A 902 0.93 37.04 -3.61
N ILE A 903 0.80 35.84 -4.23
CA ILE A 903 0.30 35.71 -5.61
C ILE A 903 -1.08 36.36 -5.75
N LYS A 904 -2.02 36.10 -4.83
CA LYS A 904 -3.36 36.69 -4.85
C LYS A 904 -3.32 38.21 -4.67
N ASN A 905 -2.53 38.72 -3.73
CA ASN A 905 -2.45 40.16 -3.43
C ASN A 905 -1.91 40.99 -4.61
N HIS A 906 -1.02 40.40 -5.39
CA HIS A 906 -0.39 41.06 -6.54
C HIS A 906 -0.90 40.50 -7.89
N TRP A 907 -2.04 39.81 -7.89
CA TRP A 907 -2.61 39.24 -9.10
C TRP A 907 -3.16 40.35 -10.01
N THR A 908 -2.58 40.50 -11.20
CA THR A 908 -2.99 41.56 -12.14
C THR A 908 -3.93 41.08 -13.24
N GLY A 909 -4.20 39.77 -13.32
CA GLY A 909 -5.08 39.17 -14.33
C GLY A 909 -4.58 39.24 -15.78
N HIS A 910 -3.25 39.22 -16.00
CA HIS A 910 -2.65 39.22 -17.34
C HIS A 910 -1.99 37.89 -17.74
N LEU A 911 -1.78 36.99 -16.77
CA LEU A 911 -1.19 35.67 -17.02
C LEU A 911 -2.17 34.76 -17.75
N GLU A 912 -1.68 34.08 -18.80
CA GLU A 912 -2.41 33.05 -19.54
C GLU A 912 -2.07 31.64 -19.01
N THR A 913 -0.87 31.46 -18.46
CA THR A 913 -0.37 30.18 -17.93
C THR A 913 0.25 30.37 -16.55
N LEU A 914 -0.18 29.56 -15.57
CA LEU A 914 0.41 29.51 -14.22
C LEU A 914 0.62 28.06 -13.78
N PHE A 915 1.88 27.66 -13.57
CA PHE A 915 2.23 26.30 -13.16
C PHE A 915 2.78 26.30 -11.73
N LEU A 916 2.12 25.58 -10.83
CA LEU A 916 2.38 25.54 -9.38
C LEU A 916 2.57 24.12 -8.85
N GLY A 917 2.76 23.12 -9.72
CA GLY A 917 2.88 21.71 -9.31
C GLY A 917 4.04 21.43 -8.34
N ALA A 918 3.97 20.32 -7.60
CA ALA A 918 4.99 19.91 -6.62
C ALA A 918 5.28 20.97 -5.53
N ASN A 919 4.28 21.76 -5.13
CA ASN A 919 4.36 22.73 -4.02
C ASN A 919 3.50 22.28 -2.83
N ARG A 920 3.55 23.01 -1.71
CA ARG A 920 2.77 22.70 -0.49
C ARG A 920 1.50 23.54 -0.41
N ILE A 921 0.74 23.57 -1.50
CA ILE A 921 -0.48 24.36 -1.65
C ILE A 921 -1.51 23.94 -0.60
N GLY A 922 -1.81 22.64 -0.51
CA GLY A 922 -2.83 22.12 0.41
C GLY A 922 -4.24 22.66 0.12
N ASP A 923 -5.19 22.34 1.00
CA ASP A 923 -6.57 22.80 0.85
C ASP A 923 -6.71 24.32 1.02
N ASP A 924 -5.95 24.90 1.95
CA ASP A 924 -5.95 26.36 2.20
C ASP A 924 -5.39 27.14 1.01
N GLY A 925 -4.32 26.66 0.39
CA GLY A 925 -3.78 27.26 -0.83
C GLY A 925 -4.74 27.10 -2.01
N ALA A 926 -5.39 25.94 -2.15
CA ALA A 926 -6.39 25.72 -3.19
C ALA A 926 -7.58 26.68 -3.08
N LYS A 927 -8.00 27.02 -1.85
CA LYS A 927 -9.00 28.07 -1.60
C LYS A 927 -8.56 29.44 -2.11
N ILE A 928 -7.29 29.80 -1.88
CA ILE A 928 -6.74 31.08 -2.34
C ILE A 928 -6.74 31.14 -3.88
N VAL A 929 -6.33 30.06 -4.55
CA VAL A 929 -6.38 29.94 -6.01
C VAL A 929 -7.82 30.01 -6.52
N ALA A 930 -8.76 29.34 -5.86
CA ALA A 930 -10.18 29.41 -6.19
C ALA A 930 -10.72 30.86 -6.14
N ASP A 931 -10.26 31.67 -5.18
CA ASP A 931 -10.63 33.08 -5.13
C ASP A 931 -10.05 33.90 -6.30
N ILE A 932 -8.83 33.61 -6.73
CA ILE A 932 -8.24 34.22 -7.94
C ILE A 932 -9.10 33.87 -9.16
N LEU A 933 -9.44 32.59 -9.33
CA LEU A 933 -10.22 32.09 -10.46
C LEU A 933 -11.64 32.68 -10.56
N LYS A 934 -12.23 33.14 -9.45
CA LYS A 934 -13.54 33.81 -9.47
C LYS A 934 -13.51 35.17 -10.19
N THR A 935 -12.39 35.87 -10.11
CA THR A 935 -12.24 37.23 -10.66
C THR A 935 -11.39 37.27 -11.92
N ASP A 936 -10.54 36.26 -12.13
CA ASP A 936 -9.68 36.18 -13.29
C ASP A 936 -10.43 35.77 -14.56
N SER A 937 -10.10 36.44 -15.67
CA SER A 937 -10.71 36.20 -16.98
C SER A 937 -9.69 35.94 -18.09
N LYS A 938 -8.41 35.70 -17.77
CA LYS A 938 -7.32 35.55 -18.76
C LYS A 938 -6.56 34.23 -18.61
N LEU A 939 -6.44 33.71 -17.39
CA LEU A 939 -5.77 32.46 -17.10
C LEU A 939 -6.51 31.32 -17.80
N SER A 940 -5.79 30.66 -18.71
CA SER A 940 -6.31 29.58 -19.55
C SER A 940 -5.72 28.21 -19.20
N ARG A 941 -4.51 28.19 -18.62
CA ARG A 941 -3.78 26.97 -18.22
C ARG A 941 -3.31 27.07 -16.77
N LEU A 942 -3.77 26.15 -15.93
CA LEU A 942 -3.39 26.05 -14.52
C LEU A 942 -2.91 24.63 -14.20
N ASN A 943 -1.69 24.52 -13.67
CA ASN A 943 -1.16 23.27 -13.14
C ASN A 943 -0.97 23.36 -11.63
N MET A 944 -1.53 22.42 -10.88
CA MET A 944 -1.34 22.22 -9.44
C MET A 944 -1.15 20.74 -9.12
N THR A 945 -0.44 20.04 -9.99
CA THR A 945 -0.09 18.62 -9.82
C THR A 945 0.67 18.39 -8.51
N SER A 946 0.48 17.24 -7.87
CA SER A 946 1.23 16.85 -6.65
C SER A 946 1.42 17.98 -5.63
N SER A 947 0.33 18.67 -5.27
CA SER A 947 0.36 19.88 -4.46
C SER A 947 -0.33 19.71 -3.10
N ARG A 948 -0.50 18.46 -2.66
CA ARG A 948 -1.13 18.06 -1.38
C ARG A 948 -2.60 18.50 -1.24
N ILE A 949 -3.32 18.64 -2.36
CA ILE A 949 -4.73 19.04 -2.37
C ILE A 949 -5.60 17.83 -2.03
N GLY A 950 -6.48 17.99 -1.05
CA GLY A 950 -7.47 17.01 -0.61
C GLY A 950 -8.90 17.37 -1.03
N PRO A 951 -9.90 16.69 -0.43
CA PRO A 951 -11.32 16.90 -0.74
C PRO A 951 -11.81 18.34 -0.56
N GLU A 952 -11.41 19.02 0.52
CA GLU A 952 -11.85 20.40 0.81
C GLU A 952 -11.23 21.41 -0.15
N GLY A 953 -9.97 21.25 -0.52
CA GLY A 953 -9.35 22.08 -1.56
C GLY A 953 -10.06 21.90 -2.90
N MET A 954 -10.39 20.65 -3.25
CA MET A 954 -11.15 20.36 -4.47
C MET A 954 -12.54 20.99 -4.45
N LYS A 955 -13.23 21.03 -3.30
CA LYS A 955 -14.52 21.72 -3.16
C LYS A 955 -14.43 23.20 -3.53
N TYR A 956 -13.43 23.92 -3.01
CA TYR A 956 -13.27 25.35 -3.33
C TYR A 956 -13.00 25.58 -4.82
N LEU A 957 -12.09 24.78 -5.40
CA LEU A 957 -11.78 24.84 -6.83
C LEU A 957 -13.02 24.52 -7.68
N ALA A 958 -13.76 23.48 -7.32
CA ALA A 958 -14.97 23.08 -8.01
C ALA A 958 -15.99 24.22 -8.03
N GLN A 959 -16.21 24.89 -6.89
CA GLN A 959 -17.14 26.02 -6.79
C GLN A 959 -16.71 27.21 -7.64
N SER A 960 -15.43 27.61 -7.63
CA SER A 960 -14.97 28.73 -8.48
C SER A 960 -15.05 28.41 -9.96
N MET A 961 -14.81 27.16 -10.33
CA MET A 961 -14.84 26.69 -11.71
C MET A 961 -16.26 26.60 -12.27
N GLN A 962 -17.33 26.60 -11.46
CA GLN A 962 -18.69 26.63 -11.99
C GLN A 962 -18.99 27.90 -12.79
N SER A 963 -18.38 29.03 -12.44
CA SER A 963 -18.56 30.32 -13.11
C SER A 963 -17.36 30.81 -13.92
N ASN A 964 -16.15 30.26 -13.68
CA ASN A 964 -14.98 30.64 -14.46
C ASN A 964 -15.10 30.12 -15.91
N SER A 965 -14.97 31.02 -16.88
CA SER A 965 -15.06 30.71 -18.31
C SER A 965 -13.74 30.86 -19.07
N SER A 966 -12.67 31.33 -18.41
CA SER A 966 -11.36 31.56 -19.05
C SER A 966 -10.46 30.33 -19.01
N LEU A 967 -10.55 29.52 -17.96
CA LEU A 967 -9.69 28.36 -17.76
C LEU A 967 -10.12 27.22 -18.69
N LEU A 968 -9.19 26.80 -19.55
CA LEU A 968 -9.38 25.76 -20.55
C LEU A 968 -8.70 24.45 -20.16
N LEU A 969 -7.60 24.52 -19.40
CA LEU A 969 -6.83 23.37 -18.92
C LEU A 969 -6.57 23.47 -17.42
N LEU A 970 -6.98 22.44 -16.70
CA LEU A 970 -6.72 22.27 -15.27
C LEU A 970 -6.02 20.92 -15.03
N ASP A 971 -4.81 20.97 -14.50
CA ASP A 971 -4.03 19.78 -14.15
C ASP A 971 -3.85 19.66 -12.63
N LEU A 972 -4.54 18.68 -12.05
CA LEU A 972 -4.50 18.27 -10.65
C LEU A 972 -3.90 16.87 -10.48
N GLY A 973 -3.28 16.32 -11.53
CA GLY A 973 -2.74 14.98 -11.55
C GLY A 973 -1.49 14.80 -10.69
N TYR A 974 -0.71 13.79 -11.03
CA TYR A 974 0.55 13.49 -10.37
C TYR A 974 1.74 13.79 -11.26
N MET A 975 2.64 14.61 -10.75
CA MET A 975 3.91 14.91 -11.40
C MET A 975 4.97 13.90 -10.96
N LYS A 976 5.60 13.22 -11.93
CA LYS A 976 6.65 12.22 -11.66
C LYS A 976 7.83 12.81 -10.89
N ALA A 977 8.25 14.03 -11.25
CA ALA A 977 9.34 14.75 -10.61
C ALA A 977 9.11 15.06 -9.12
N SER A 978 7.86 14.99 -8.62
CA SER A 978 7.57 15.15 -7.18
C SER A 978 8.32 14.14 -6.33
N MET A 979 8.64 12.96 -6.87
CA MET A 979 9.48 11.97 -6.17
C MET A 979 10.91 12.47 -5.98
N ASP A 980 11.49 13.07 -7.02
CA ASP A 980 12.88 13.54 -7.02
C ASP A 980 13.05 14.75 -6.08
N VAL A 981 11.98 15.54 -5.92
CA VAL A 981 11.95 16.68 -4.99
C VAL A 981 11.38 16.35 -3.60
N GLY A 982 11.08 15.08 -3.32
CA GLY A 982 10.62 14.62 -2.00
C GLY A 982 9.23 15.12 -1.59
N GLU A 983 8.36 15.45 -2.56
CA GLU A 983 7.01 15.96 -2.33
C GLU A 983 5.91 14.93 -2.58
N LEU A 984 4.71 15.23 -2.06
CA LEU A 984 3.57 14.32 -2.04
C LEU A 984 2.56 14.64 -3.15
N GLY A 985 1.82 13.61 -3.58
CA GLY A 985 0.72 13.75 -4.53
C GLY A 985 -0.48 14.53 -3.97
N ASN A 986 -1.40 14.89 -4.86
CA ASN A 986 -2.76 15.25 -4.45
C ASN A 986 -3.53 13.99 -3.99
N PHE A 987 -4.54 14.16 -3.15
CA PHE A 987 -5.33 13.10 -2.52
C PHE A 987 -6.81 13.48 -2.46
N ILE A 988 -7.36 13.89 -3.61
CA ILE A 988 -8.76 14.34 -3.76
C ILE A 988 -9.77 13.31 -3.24
N GLN A 989 -9.50 12.00 -3.39
CA GLN A 989 -10.34 10.90 -2.90
C GLN A 989 -11.78 10.92 -3.50
N ASP A 990 -12.61 9.96 -3.10
CA ASP A 990 -14.00 9.85 -3.59
C ASP A 990 -14.89 11.01 -3.15
N GLU A 991 -14.58 11.60 -1.99
CA GLU A 991 -15.25 12.79 -1.45
C GLU A 991 -15.01 14.00 -2.37
N GLY A 992 -13.76 14.26 -2.74
CA GLY A 992 -13.42 15.33 -3.67
C GLY A 992 -13.89 15.05 -5.11
N ALA A 993 -13.98 13.78 -5.51
CA ALA A 993 -14.52 13.37 -6.81
C ALA A 993 -16.00 13.77 -6.97
N GLU A 994 -16.76 13.91 -5.89
CA GLU A 994 -18.14 14.39 -5.93
C GLU A 994 -18.22 15.86 -6.35
N TYR A 995 -17.43 16.72 -5.71
CA TYR A 995 -17.34 18.14 -6.09
C TYR A 995 -16.78 18.30 -7.51
N LEU A 996 -15.82 17.46 -7.88
CA LEU A 996 -15.28 17.45 -9.23
C LEU A 996 -16.34 17.06 -10.27
N ALA A 997 -17.14 16.04 -10.00
CA ALA A 997 -18.25 15.64 -10.86
C ALA A 997 -19.28 16.77 -11.01
N GLU A 998 -19.61 17.49 -9.93
CA GLU A 998 -20.50 18.66 -10.00
C GLU A 998 -19.91 19.77 -10.89
N MET A 999 -18.62 20.07 -10.73
CA MET A 999 -17.91 21.04 -11.56
C MET A 999 -17.93 20.63 -13.04
N VAL A 1000 -17.66 19.36 -13.35
CA VAL A 1000 -17.69 18.85 -14.73
C VAL A 1000 -19.09 18.96 -15.35
N ARG A 1001 -20.17 18.71 -14.60
CA ARG A 1001 -21.53 18.89 -15.14
C ARG A 1001 -21.83 20.34 -15.50
N LYS A 1002 -21.44 21.27 -14.63
CA LYS A 1002 -21.84 22.68 -14.70
C LYS A 1002 -20.91 23.54 -15.57
N ASN A 1003 -19.60 23.33 -15.51
CA ASN A 1003 -18.65 24.11 -16.28
C ASN A 1003 -18.72 23.71 -17.77
N LYS A 1004 -18.82 24.72 -18.64
CA LYS A 1004 -18.95 24.57 -20.10
C LYS A 1004 -17.78 25.16 -20.89
N SER A 1005 -16.72 25.58 -20.22
CA SER A 1005 -15.53 26.21 -20.83
C SER A 1005 -14.29 25.31 -20.79
N LEU A 1006 -14.15 24.50 -19.74
CA LEU A 1006 -13.01 23.63 -19.51
C LEU A 1006 -12.95 22.54 -20.59
N LEU A 1007 -11.79 22.43 -21.22
CA LEU A 1007 -11.53 21.52 -22.33
C LEU A 1007 -10.67 20.33 -21.88
N SER A 1008 -9.74 20.54 -20.95
CA SER A 1008 -8.84 19.50 -20.43
C SER A 1008 -8.83 19.47 -18.91
N LEU A 1009 -8.99 18.27 -18.35
CA LEU A 1009 -8.89 18.01 -16.92
C LEU A 1009 -8.00 16.80 -16.67
N ASN A 1010 -6.95 16.96 -15.86
CA ASN A 1010 -6.14 15.84 -15.40
C ASN A 1010 -6.28 15.66 -13.88
N VAL A 1011 -6.68 14.47 -13.48
CA VAL A 1011 -6.88 14.05 -12.09
C VAL A 1011 -6.24 12.68 -11.83
N ASN A 1012 -5.24 12.31 -12.63
CA ASN A 1012 -4.49 11.07 -12.45
C ASN A 1012 -3.87 10.96 -11.05
N ASN A 1013 -3.93 9.75 -10.48
CA ASN A 1013 -3.33 9.37 -9.19
C ASN A 1013 -3.77 10.24 -8.00
N ASN A 1014 -5.07 10.51 -7.92
CA ASN A 1014 -5.69 11.31 -6.86
C ASN A 1014 -6.41 10.49 -5.77
N HIS A 1015 -6.04 9.21 -5.63
CA HIS A 1015 -6.60 8.30 -4.62
C HIS A 1015 -8.12 8.08 -4.70
N MET A 1016 -8.68 8.17 -5.91
CA MET A 1016 -10.07 7.82 -6.17
C MET A 1016 -10.23 6.29 -6.30
N THR A 1017 -11.32 5.76 -5.77
CA THR A 1017 -11.76 4.38 -5.99
C THR A 1017 -12.70 4.32 -7.19
N ARG A 1018 -13.23 3.13 -7.49
CA ARG A 1018 -14.24 2.96 -8.56
C ARG A 1018 -15.46 3.87 -8.33
N ILE A 1019 -15.82 4.15 -7.07
CA ILE A 1019 -16.97 4.99 -6.72
C ILE A 1019 -16.76 6.43 -7.22
N GLY A 1020 -15.63 7.06 -6.88
CA GLY A 1020 -15.31 8.41 -7.35
C GLY A 1020 -15.22 8.48 -8.88
N ILE A 1021 -14.60 7.49 -9.51
CA ILE A 1021 -14.50 7.43 -10.97
C ILE A 1021 -15.87 7.30 -11.65
N MET A 1022 -16.79 6.50 -11.10
CA MET A 1022 -18.15 6.40 -11.64
C MET A 1022 -18.91 7.73 -11.57
N LYS A 1023 -18.75 8.51 -10.48
CA LYS A 1023 -19.34 9.86 -10.38
C LYS A 1023 -18.82 10.78 -11.50
N ILE A 1024 -17.52 10.72 -11.78
CA ILE A 1024 -16.90 11.52 -12.86
C ILE A 1024 -17.40 11.07 -14.22
N ARG A 1025 -17.45 9.76 -14.49
CA ARG A 1025 -18.03 9.19 -15.72
C ARG A 1025 -19.45 9.72 -15.96
N ASP A 1026 -20.30 9.67 -14.94
CA ASP A 1026 -21.69 10.14 -15.06
C ASP A 1026 -21.76 11.64 -15.34
N ALA A 1027 -20.90 12.44 -14.70
CA ALA A 1027 -20.80 13.86 -14.99
C ALA A 1027 -20.33 14.15 -16.42
N VAL A 1028 -19.40 13.35 -16.96
CA VAL A 1028 -18.91 13.50 -18.35
C VAL A 1028 -20.01 13.21 -19.36
N ARG A 1029 -20.93 12.27 -19.10
CA ARG A 1029 -22.07 11.98 -19.99
C ARG A 1029 -22.91 13.25 -20.25
N ASP A 1030 -23.08 14.09 -19.24
CA ASP A 1030 -23.85 15.35 -19.28
C ASP A 1030 -23.00 16.57 -19.69
N ASN A 1031 -21.67 16.42 -19.78
CA ASN A 1031 -20.78 17.49 -20.19
C ASN A 1031 -20.54 17.48 -21.71
N ASP A 1032 -20.52 18.66 -22.32
CA ASP A 1032 -20.42 18.85 -23.77
C ASP A 1032 -19.27 19.79 -24.20
N SER A 1033 -18.36 20.11 -23.27
CA SER A 1033 -17.19 20.98 -23.51
C SER A 1033 -15.85 20.23 -23.37
N LEU A 1034 -15.76 19.30 -22.42
CA LEU A 1034 -14.53 18.59 -22.06
C LEU A 1034 -14.13 17.64 -23.20
N ILE A 1035 -12.90 17.79 -23.70
CA ILE A 1035 -12.34 16.99 -24.79
C ILE A 1035 -11.23 16.05 -24.33
N GLN A 1036 -10.66 16.28 -23.15
CA GLN A 1036 -9.65 15.42 -22.53
C GLN A 1036 -9.91 15.29 -21.03
N LEU A 1037 -9.93 14.05 -20.55
CA LEU A 1037 -9.98 13.71 -19.14
C LEU A 1037 -8.99 12.59 -18.86
N GLU A 1038 -8.08 12.84 -17.93
CA GLU A 1038 -7.12 11.85 -17.46
C GLU A 1038 -7.41 11.48 -16.01
N PHE A 1039 -7.65 10.19 -15.76
CA PHE A 1039 -7.87 9.66 -14.42
C PHE A 1039 -7.32 8.24 -14.27
N SER A 1040 -6.92 7.89 -13.06
CA SER A 1040 -6.50 6.54 -12.68
C SER A 1040 -7.19 6.13 -11.40
N LEU A 1041 -7.42 4.82 -11.22
CA LEU A 1041 -7.67 4.30 -9.87
C LEU A 1041 -6.38 4.41 -9.07
N GLY A 1042 -6.52 4.54 -7.75
CA GLY A 1042 -5.38 4.44 -6.84
C GLY A 1042 -4.47 3.24 -7.18
N HIS A 1043 -3.16 3.43 -7.00
CA HIS A 1043 -2.11 2.50 -7.43
C HIS A 1043 -2.46 1.01 -7.22
N GLY A 1044 -2.42 0.23 -8.30
CA GLY A 1044 -2.61 -1.22 -8.30
C GLY A 1044 -4.03 -1.70 -8.64
N LEU A 1045 -4.96 -0.81 -8.96
CA LEU A 1045 -6.34 -1.16 -9.34
C LEU A 1045 -6.59 -0.90 -10.83
N TYR A 1046 -7.31 -1.81 -11.48
CA TYR A 1046 -7.64 -1.72 -12.91
C TYR A 1046 -8.95 -0.96 -13.12
N ILE A 1047 -8.91 0.12 -13.93
CA ILE A 1047 -10.14 0.79 -14.37
C ILE A 1047 -10.85 -0.12 -15.37
N ASP A 1048 -12.14 -0.33 -15.15
CA ASP A 1048 -13.01 -1.06 -16.07
C ASP A 1048 -12.90 -0.50 -17.51
N ARG A 1049 -12.63 -1.37 -18.49
CA ARG A 1049 -12.53 -0.99 -19.90
C ARG A 1049 -13.80 -0.34 -20.41
N ILE A 1050 -14.95 -0.72 -19.87
CA ILE A 1050 -16.25 -0.16 -20.27
C ILE A 1050 -16.33 1.31 -19.86
N ILE A 1051 -15.97 1.64 -18.61
CA ILE A 1051 -15.94 3.03 -18.13
C ILE A 1051 -15.00 3.88 -18.99
N MET A 1052 -13.80 3.36 -19.30
CA MET A 1052 -12.85 4.08 -20.16
C MET A 1052 -13.40 4.28 -21.57
N ALA A 1053 -14.07 3.28 -22.13
CA ALA A 1053 -14.64 3.34 -23.47
C ALA A 1053 -15.75 4.41 -23.54
N GLU A 1054 -16.68 4.41 -22.59
CA GLU A 1054 -17.78 5.39 -22.54
C GLU A 1054 -17.28 6.83 -22.41
N VAL A 1055 -16.34 7.07 -21.49
CA VAL A 1055 -15.74 8.40 -21.31
C VAL A 1055 -15.00 8.81 -22.59
N SER A 1056 -14.18 7.91 -23.15
CA SER A 1056 -13.41 8.20 -24.37
C SER A 1056 -14.30 8.52 -25.56
N GLU A 1057 -15.41 7.79 -25.72
CA GLU A 1057 -16.39 8.05 -26.78
C GLU A 1057 -17.02 9.43 -26.61
N LYS A 1058 -17.46 9.78 -25.40
CA LYS A 1058 -18.05 11.09 -25.12
C LYS A 1058 -17.06 12.24 -25.36
N LEU A 1059 -15.81 12.11 -24.90
CA LEU A 1059 -14.76 13.11 -25.13
C LEU A 1059 -14.46 13.28 -26.63
N LYS A 1060 -14.47 12.18 -27.39
CA LYS A 1060 -14.29 12.21 -28.85
C LYS A 1060 -15.41 12.99 -29.54
N LEU A 1061 -16.67 12.78 -29.12
CA LEU A 1061 -17.81 13.54 -29.64
C LEU A 1061 -17.69 15.04 -29.31
N ASN A 1062 -17.32 15.38 -28.07
CA ASN A 1062 -17.08 16.77 -27.67
C ASN A 1062 -15.95 17.42 -28.49
N LYS A 1063 -14.87 16.67 -28.75
CA LYS A 1063 -13.76 17.12 -29.60
C LYS A 1063 -14.21 17.40 -31.03
N GLN A 1064 -15.01 16.52 -31.62
CA GLN A 1064 -15.58 16.75 -32.95
C GLN A 1064 -16.50 17.98 -32.98
N LYS A 1065 -17.36 18.13 -31.97
CA LYS A 1065 -18.23 19.32 -31.81
C LYS A 1065 -17.42 20.61 -31.73
N LEU A 1066 -16.33 20.62 -30.96
CA LEU A 1066 -15.42 21.77 -30.86
C LEU A 1066 -14.82 22.13 -32.23
N ILE A 1067 -14.29 21.15 -32.96
CA ILE A 1067 -13.70 21.37 -34.29
C ILE A 1067 -14.75 21.92 -35.27
N CYS A 1068 -15.99 21.41 -35.23
CA CYS A 1068 -17.06 21.91 -36.08
C CYS A 1068 -17.48 23.35 -35.72
N GLN A 1069 -17.51 23.70 -34.43
CA GLN A 1069 -17.93 25.03 -33.95
C GLN A 1069 -16.82 26.08 -34.06
N LYS A 1070 -15.55 25.66 -33.96
CA LYS A 1070 -14.36 26.51 -33.97
C LYS A 1070 -13.25 25.84 -34.80
N PRO A 1071 -13.36 25.85 -36.14
CA PRO A 1071 -12.39 25.18 -37.02
C PRO A 1071 -10.97 25.72 -36.88
N ASP A 1072 -10.82 27.00 -36.52
CA ASP A 1072 -9.53 27.68 -36.33
C ASP A 1072 -8.93 27.48 -34.92
N PHE A 1073 -9.61 26.76 -34.02
CA PHE A 1073 -9.09 26.51 -32.68
C PHE A 1073 -8.00 25.44 -32.70
N ASP A 1074 -6.76 25.85 -32.43
CA ASP A 1074 -5.62 24.94 -32.33
C ASP A 1074 -5.68 24.15 -31.00
N ILE A 1075 -6.17 22.91 -31.09
CA ILE A 1075 -6.23 21.98 -29.96
C ILE A 1075 -4.82 21.58 -29.49
N GLU A 1076 -3.83 21.48 -30.37
CA GLU A 1076 -2.47 21.11 -29.96
C GLU A 1076 -1.82 22.23 -29.14
N GLU A 1077 -2.06 23.49 -29.51
CA GLU A 1077 -1.59 24.67 -28.78
C GLU A 1077 -2.15 24.78 -27.35
N LEU A 1078 -3.32 24.20 -27.08
CA LEU A 1078 -3.87 24.09 -25.73
C LEU A 1078 -2.96 23.25 -24.83
N PHE A 1079 -2.43 22.13 -25.34
CA PHE A 1079 -1.64 21.16 -24.59
C PHE A 1079 -0.15 21.48 -24.62
N ILE A 1080 0.34 21.93 -25.78
CA ILE A 1080 1.74 22.25 -26.04
C ILE A 1080 1.77 23.63 -26.69
N PRO A 1081 1.76 24.72 -25.88
CA PRO A 1081 1.79 26.06 -26.43
C PRO A 1081 3.12 26.36 -27.14
N LEU A 1082 3.13 27.35 -28.01
CA LEU A 1082 4.22 27.69 -28.93
C LEU A 1082 5.54 27.89 -28.19
N HIS A 1083 5.54 28.62 -27.08
CA HIS A 1083 6.75 28.85 -26.27
C HIS A 1083 7.32 27.56 -25.68
N VAL A 1084 6.49 26.52 -25.48
CA VAL A 1084 6.96 25.17 -25.10
C VAL A 1084 7.44 24.39 -26.35
N LYS A 1085 6.77 24.54 -27.50
CA LYS A 1085 7.23 23.96 -28.79
C LYS A 1085 8.65 24.44 -29.16
N GLU A 1086 8.95 25.70 -28.88
CA GLU A 1086 10.25 26.35 -29.07
C GLU A 1086 11.39 25.70 -28.27
N ILE A 1087 11.07 24.88 -27.26
CA ILE A 1087 12.07 24.14 -26.46
C ILE A 1087 11.81 22.61 -26.44
N TYR A 1088 10.97 22.10 -27.36
CA TYR A 1088 10.41 20.75 -27.29
C TYR A 1088 11.40 19.58 -27.46
N SER A 1089 12.62 19.83 -27.98
CA SER A 1089 13.67 18.79 -28.00
C SER A 1089 14.06 18.32 -26.60
N VAL A 1090 13.81 19.15 -25.57
CA VAL A 1090 14.20 18.95 -24.16
C VAL A 1090 13.03 18.46 -23.29
N TYR A 1091 11.79 18.77 -23.68
CA TYR A 1091 10.60 18.55 -22.85
C TYR A 1091 10.09 17.09 -22.81
N ARG A 1092 10.71 16.15 -23.54
CA ARG A 1092 10.36 14.70 -23.56
C ARG A 1092 10.68 13.93 -22.26
N THR A 1093 10.99 14.61 -21.15
CA THR A 1093 11.48 13.97 -19.91
C THR A 1093 10.56 14.09 -18.68
N HIS A 1094 9.29 14.50 -18.83
CA HIS A 1094 8.31 14.42 -17.74
C HIS A 1094 7.15 13.50 -18.07
#